data_AF-A0A6J4XF64-F1
#
_entry.id   AF-A0A6J4XF64-F1
#
_cell.length_a   1.000
_cell.length_b   1.000
_cell.length_c   1.000
_cell.angle_alpha   90.00
_cell.angle_beta   90.00
_cell.angle_gamma   90.00
#
_symmetry.space_group_name_H-M   'P 1'
#
loop_
_entity.id
_entity.type
_entity.pdbx_description
1 polymer ?
#
loop_
_entity_poly.entity_id
_entity_poly.type
_entity_poly.pdbx_seq_one_letter_code
_entity_poly.pdbx_strand_id
1 'polypeptide(L)'
;MGKTHPSILFVNPSLGTPRYTDEDRLRSYLSLGTLASALRDRAFLKRFAERLGRKEIIFNSESDYPVFDIFVLNLSLKPARRSIRHYFSDFLKQFRQTPLMVCMTATSAQLDEAGEIARAAKLCVPAAIRIIGGPHVSVVPTDCLMRSEFQVACIGEGVETLSEFALLLGRESDPDFSTIAGLAFKDRNGQVYLNKLRTPLLDLDEYPFPTDSLGLFWEHVKTPEANRKHLIYILSGYGCPHDCIFCAQRSIHGKSIRERSAHNIFEEIRQLAARGFYKFAFVQETFLNRKRRIDEFCRLVIDSGLEIEWTAEARADQLDYEQLKGMQSAGLRFIQIGVESGDPVLLKNLGKHIDLDQIINLRNWCCNLKINTAFYLLVGLPGQSWQSVLRSAIFIMDHPPYNRITKHASVSIAIPYPGTKMWQAQSVRLVGIEQTKQSWPQRNPVVITNDAGEMVGQNFTETDDLTSEEILEAWIYLDDFCHFLLHAIDPDQKDRADRSKSMDYAGRMLYMIQRRTIRDLIIRAQSHYTAATRKTACHAVVLNDEDIEKHFKDITANTETTFDVLVRFLAAVQFLNGFETMRWLSIGNRIKWIKICAMVWHLGGREIDKFEFDSDNKTSGLDLDRRLRELDESQLNRCLAQLDGGASLESLPDTSISNQHISAFGFTFYKPKNKGFYSSLGFA
;
A
#
# COMPACT_ATOMS: atom_id res chain seq x y z
N MET A 1 38.69 -27.73 26.95
CA MET A 1 38.38 -26.53 26.14
C MET A 1 37.17 -26.89 25.28
N GLY A 2 36.01 -26.24 25.50
CA GLY A 2 34.80 -26.56 24.74
C GLY A 2 35.00 -26.26 23.24
N LYS A 3 34.44 -27.11 22.37
CA LYS A 3 34.44 -26.85 20.92
C LYS A 3 33.83 -25.47 20.68
N THR A 4 34.58 -24.57 20.04
CA THR A 4 34.07 -23.25 19.64
C THR A 4 33.09 -23.44 18.47
N HIS A 5 31.83 -23.11 18.68
CA HIS A 5 30.79 -23.20 17.66
C HIS A 5 31.03 -22.18 16.53
N PRO A 6 30.81 -22.49 15.25
CA PRO A 6 30.93 -21.51 14.17
C PRO A 6 29.91 -20.38 14.37
N SER A 7 30.35 -19.13 14.22
CA SER A 7 29.48 -17.97 14.42
C SER A 7 28.99 -17.36 13.11
N ILE A 8 27.74 -16.88 13.08
CA ILE A 8 27.11 -16.23 11.94
C ILE A 8 26.60 -14.86 12.40
N LEU A 9 26.94 -13.82 11.65
CA LEU A 9 26.45 -12.48 11.89
C LEU A 9 25.30 -12.15 10.94
N PHE A 10 24.10 -11.97 11.48
CA PHE A 10 22.98 -11.38 10.76
C PHE A 10 22.96 -9.87 10.94
N VAL A 11 22.82 -9.14 9.85
CA VAL A 11 22.69 -7.68 9.88
C VAL A 11 21.25 -7.34 9.53
N ASN A 12 20.55 -6.74 10.49
CA ASN A 12 19.24 -6.17 10.27
C ASN A 12 19.41 -4.72 9.76
N PRO A 13 19.15 -4.44 8.46
CA PRO A 13 19.29 -3.10 7.89
C PRO A 13 18.36 -2.08 8.56
N SER A 14 18.75 -0.81 8.54
CA SER A 14 17.85 0.27 8.92
C SER A 14 16.84 0.52 7.80
N LEU A 15 15.60 0.87 8.15
CA LEU A 15 14.58 1.24 7.16
C LEU A 15 14.72 2.72 6.72
N GLY A 16 15.89 3.34 6.89
CA GLY A 16 16.24 4.64 6.27
C GLY A 16 15.55 5.89 6.80
N THR A 17 14.84 5.87 7.94
CA THR A 17 14.28 7.08 8.57
C THR A 17 14.44 7.08 10.10
N PRO A 18 14.67 8.23 10.75
CA PRO A 18 14.92 8.34 12.19
C PRO A 18 13.67 8.21 13.08
N ARG A 19 12.50 7.83 12.55
CA ARG A 19 11.21 7.80 13.28
C ARG A 19 10.57 6.41 13.32
N TYR A 20 11.35 5.35 13.47
CA TYR A 20 10.75 4.02 13.62
C TYR A 20 10.41 3.71 15.07
N THR A 21 9.17 3.28 15.27
CA THR A 21 8.67 2.85 16.57
C THR A 21 9.19 1.45 16.89
N ASP A 22 8.97 0.98 18.12
CA ASP A 22 9.28 -0.39 18.53
C ASP A 22 8.58 -1.44 17.64
N GLU A 23 7.49 -1.10 16.95
CA GLU A 23 6.74 -2.00 16.06
C GLU A 23 7.47 -2.29 14.73
N ASP A 24 8.17 -1.31 14.16
CA ASP A 24 8.86 -1.47 12.88
C ASP A 24 10.11 -2.36 13.00
N ARG A 25 10.74 -2.37 14.17
CA ARG A 25 11.84 -3.27 14.52
C ARG A 25 11.42 -4.75 14.48
N LEU A 26 10.17 -5.04 14.88
CA LEU A 26 9.59 -6.39 14.86
C LEU A 26 9.18 -6.83 13.45
N ARG A 27 9.04 -5.90 12.50
CA ARG A 27 8.73 -6.21 11.10
C ARG A 27 9.91 -6.83 10.35
N SER A 28 11.11 -6.30 10.53
CA SER A 28 12.33 -6.83 9.91
C SER A 28 12.82 -8.15 10.54
N TYR A 29 12.28 -8.50 11.70
CA TYR A 29 12.62 -9.72 12.43
C TYR A 29 12.12 -11.00 11.74
N LEU A 30 10.98 -10.97 11.02
CA LEU A 30 10.34 -12.19 10.56
C LEU A 30 11.21 -13.03 9.60
N SER A 31 11.90 -12.40 8.65
CA SER A 31 12.74 -13.12 7.68
C SER A 31 14.05 -13.64 8.28
N LEU A 32 14.78 -12.80 9.01
CA LEU A 32 16.03 -13.18 9.66
C LEU A 32 15.81 -14.11 10.87
N GLY A 33 14.67 -13.98 11.55
CA GLY A 33 14.28 -14.80 12.69
C GLY A 33 14.06 -16.27 12.31
N THR A 34 13.35 -16.55 11.21
CA THR A 34 13.18 -17.92 10.70
C THR A 34 14.54 -18.52 10.33
N LEU A 35 15.40 -17.77 9.65
CA LEU A 35 16.75 -18.22 9.28
C LEU A 35 17.60 -18.52 10.53
N ALA A 36 17.49 -17.68 11.56
CA ALA A 36 18.25 -17.85 12.81
C ALA A 36 17.77 -19.08 13.58
N SER A 37 16.45 -19.30 13.65
CA SER A 37 15.86 -20.48 14.28
C SER A 37 16.29 -21.76 13.54
N ALA A 38 16.22 -21.77 12.20
CA ALA A 38 16.64 -22.90 11.37
C ALA A 38 18.11 -23.29 11.59
N LEU A 39 19.02 -22.32 11.62
CA LEU A 39 20.45 -22.58 11.83
C LEU A 39 20.79 -22.96 13.27
N ARG A 40 19.90 -22.73 14.25
CA ARG A 40 20.11 -23.15 15.64
C ARG A 40 19.48 -24.50 15.96
N ASP A 41 18.59 -24.99 15.12
CA ASP A 41 17.84 -26.22 15.32
C ASP A 41 18.50 -27.42 14.62
N ARG A 42 19.16 -28.27 15.42
CA ARG A 42 19.79 -29.51 14.93
C ARG A 42 18.81 -30.50 14.33
N ALA A 43 17.61 -30.61 14.91
CA ALA A 43 16.59 -31.53 14.44
C ALA A 43 16.10 -31.08 13.05
N PHE A 44 15.91 -29.77 12.86
CA PHE A 44 15.63 -29.19 11.54
C PHE A 44 16.76 -29.47 10.55
N LEU A 45 18.01 -29.14 10.88
CA LEU A 45 19.17 -29.33 9.98
C LEU A 45 19.33 -30.80 9.58
N LYS A 46 19.10 -31.73 10.51
CA LYS A 46 19.09 -33.17 10.25
C LYS A 46 18.00 -33.57 9.25
N ARG A 47 16.75 -33.24 9.55
CA ARG A 47 15.61 -33.56 8.65
C ARG A 47 15.84 -32.99 7.25
N PHE A 48 16.30 -31.74 7.16
CA PHE A 48 16.60 -31.07 5.91
C PHE A 48 17.72 -31.80 5.13
N ALA A 49 18.85 -32.08 5.76
CA ALA A 49 19.98 -32.75 5.11
C ALA A 49 19.62 -34.16 4.64
N GLU A 50 18.87 -34.92 5.44
CA GLU A 50 18.38 -36.26 5.07
C GLU A 50 17.40 -36.20 3.89
N ARG A 51 16.49 -35.21 3.86
CA ARG A 51 15.55 -35.02 2.74
C ARG A 51 16.24 -34.56 1.46
N LEU A 52 17.26 -33.70 1.58
CA LEU A 52 18.08 -33.27 0.45
C LEU A 52 18.88 -34.45 -0.14
N GLY A 53 19.31 -35.40 0.70
CA GLY A 53 20.04 -36.60 0.27
C GLY A 53 21.50 -36.34 -0.10
N ARG A 54 22.05 -35.18 0.26
CA ARG A 54 23.45 -34.80 -0.01
C ARG A 54 24.37 -35.37 1.08
N LYS A 55 25.16 -36.39 0.72
CA LYS A 55 25.95 -37.19 1.67
C LYS A 55 26.95 -36.37 2.48
N GLU A 56 27.51 -35.32 1.88
CA GLU A 56 28.53 -34.45 2.43
C GLU A 56 28.05 -33.72 3.70
N ILE A 57 26.75 -33.41 3.77
CA ILE A 57 26.15 -32.68 4.90
C ILE A 57 25.28 -33.56 5.81
N ILE A 58 25.24 -34.87 5.58
CA ILE A 58 24.57 -35.82 6.46
C ILE A 58 25.56 -36.27 7.55
N PHE A 59 25.11 -36.22 8.80
CA PHE A 59 25.89 -36.64 9.96
C PHE A 59 25.32 -37.93 10.57
N ASN A 60 26.14 -38.65 11.34
CA ASN A 60 25.77 -39.95 11.90
C ASN A 60 24.65 -39.86 12.96
N SER A 61 24.62 -38.75 13.71
CA SER A 61 23.63 -38.49 14.75
C SER A 61 23.20 -37.02 14.77
N GLU A 62 22.04 -36.72 15.36
CA GLU A 62 21.57 -35.34 15.51
C GLU A 62 22.55 -34.47 16.32
N SER A 63 23.19 -35.05 17.34
CA SER A 63 24.18 -34.35 18.16
C SER A 63 25.43 -33.92 17.39
N ASP A 64 25.70 -34.54 16.24
CA ASP A 64 26.85 -34.23 15.39
C ASP A 64 26.60 -33.01 14.49
N TYR A 65 25.34 -32.61 14.29
CA TYR A 65 25.01 -31.40 13.53
C TYR A 65 25.56 -30.16 14.26
N PRO A 66 26.12 -29.19 13.51
CA PRO A 66 26.65 -27.97 14.11
C PRO A 66 25.53 -27.16 14.76
N VAL A 67 25.85 -26.55 15.91
CA VAL A 67 25.09 -25.42 16.41
C VAL A 67 25.83 -24.18 15.95
N PHE A 68 25.14 -23.29 15.24
CA PHE A 68 25.72 -22.01 14.84
C PHE A 68 25.42 -20.95 15.90
N ASP A 69 26.47 -20.26 16.36
CA ASP A 69 26.32 -19.10 17.25
C ASP A 69 25.83 -17.91 16.42
N ILE A 70 24.54 -17.59 16.52
CA ILE A 70 23.92 -16.50 15.76
C ILE A 70 24.01 -15.19 16.55
N PHE A 71 24.55 -14.16 15.91
CA PHE A 71 24.58 -12.79 16.42
C PHE A 71 23.81 -11.87 15.48
N VAL A 72 23.13 -10.86 16.03
CA VAL A 72 22.33 -9.91 15.24
C VAL A 72 22.85 -8.49 15.47
N LEU A 73 23.34 -7.86 14.40
CA LEU A 73 23.64 -6.43 14.37
C LEU A 73 22.40 -5.68 13.88
N ASN A 74 21.74 -4.93 14.77
CA ASN A 74 20.56 -4.14 14.41
C ASN A 74 20.94 -2.68 14.10
N LEU A 75 20.97 -2.34 12.80
CA LEU A 75 21.33 -0.99 12.37
C LEU A 75 20.26 0.05 12.68
N SER A 76 19.04 -0.35 13.02
CA SER A 76 18.00 0.57 13.51
C SER A 76 18.33 1.17 14.88
N LEU A 77 19.30 0.58 15.62
CA LEU A 77 19.82 1.10 16.88
C LEU A 77 21.09 1.95 16.69
N LYS A 78 21.61 2.05 15.47
CA LYS A 78 22.83 2.79 15.17
C LYS A 78 22.61 4.29 15.43
N PRO A 79 23.44 4.94 16.27
CA PRO A 79 23.39 6.39 16.43
C PRO A 79 23.54 7.11 15.08
N ALA A 80 22.71 8.12 14.81
CA ALA A 80 22.70 8.85 13.53
C ALA A 80 24.09 9.41 13.16
N ARG A 81 24.85 9.89 14.16
CA ARG A 81 26.21 10.45 13.98
C ARG A 81 27.31 9.42 13.71
N ARG A 82 27.05 8.12 13.88
CA ARG A 82 28.03 7.06 13.63
C ARG A 82 27.84 6.49 12.23
N SER A 83 28.93 6.32 11.49
CA SER A 83 28.90 5.60 10.22
C SER A 83 28.66 4.11 10.45
N ILE A 84 28.09 3.43 9.44
CA ILE A 84 27.85 1.97 9.48
C ILE A 84 29.16 1.23 9.78
N ARG A 85 30.26 1.62 9.13
CA ARG A 85 31.59 1.02 9.35
C ARG A 85 32.03 1.04 10.82
N HIS A 86 31.93 2.20 11.48
CA HIS A 86 32.38 2.31 12.88
C HIS A 86 31.47 1.51 13.82
N TYR A 87 30.16 1.57 13.61
CA TYR A 87 29.20 0.81 14.42
C TYR A 87 29.38 -0.70 14.24
N PHE A 88 29.58 -1.15 13.01
CA PHE A 88 29.90 -2.54 12.68
C PHE A 88 31.21 -2.99 13.35
N SER A 89 32.27 -2.19 13.23
CA SER A 89 33.57 -2.47 13.87
C SER A 89 33.47 -2.56 15.40
N ASP A 90 32.74 -1.64 16.03
CA ASP A 90 32.50 -1.68 17.47
C ASP A 90 31.72 -2.92 17.88
N PHE A 91 30.69 -3.30 17.12
CA PHE A 91 29.92 -4.52 17.36
C PHE A 91 30.75 -5.79 17.15
N LEU A 92 31.81 -5.77 16.35
CA LEU A 92 32.68 -6.92 16.22
C LEU A 92 33.57 -7.14 17.45
N LYS A 93 33.76 -6.15 18.32
CA LYS A 93 34.60 -6.28 19.53
C LYS A 93 34.07 -7.31 20.54
N GLN A 94 32.78 -7.64 20.50
CA GLN A 94 32.18 -8.71 21.32
C GLN A 94 32.45 -10.12 20.75
N PHE A 95 32.91 -10.24 19.50
CA PHE A 95 33.21 -11.54 18.92
C PHE A 95 34.56 -12.03 19.39
N ARG A 96 34.60 -13.29 19.84
CA ARG A 96 35.85 -13.98 20.22
C ARG A 96 36.59 -14.57 19.02
N GLN A 97 35.90 -14.74 17.90
CA GLN A 97 36.40 -15.31 16.65
C GLN A 97 35.71 -14.64 15.46
N THR A 98 36.37 -14.66 14.31
CA THR A 98 35.79 -14.12 13.07
C THR A 98 34.53 -14.90 12.70
N PRO A 99 33.41 -14.22 12.37
CA PRO A 99 32.21 -14.92 11.89
C PRO A 99 32.49 -15.64 10.57
N LEU A 100 31.88 -16.82 10.41
CA LEU A 100 31.94 -17.60 9.18
C LEU A 100 31.24 -16.86 8.03
N MET A 101 30.11 -16.23 8.35
CA MET A 101 29.26 -15.54 7.39
C MET A 101 28.72 -14.23 7.98
N VAL A 102 28.55 -13.24 7.10
CA VAL A 102 27.77 -12.03 7.35
C VAL A 102 26.58 -12.06 6.40
N CYS A 103 25.38 -12.25 6.93
CA CYS A 103 24.16 -12.37 6.13
C CYS A 103 23.23 -11.19 6.36
N MET A 104 22.54 -10.76 5.31
CA MET A 104 21.46 -9.80 5.43
C MET A 104 20.34 -10.05 4.43
N THR A 105 19.19 -9.43 4.68
CA THR A 105 18.05 -9.39 3.76
C THR A 105 17.90 -7.96 3.21
N ALA A 106 17.43 -7.82 1.97
CA ALA A 106 17.22 -6.51 1.35
C ALA A 106 15.91 -6.44 0.55
N THR A 107 15.14 -5.39 0.84
CA THR A 107 14.13 -4.84 -0.07
C THR A 107 14.76 -3.81 -1.02
N SER A 108 14.02 -3.36 -2.03
CA SER A 108 14.53 -2.38 -3.01
C SER A 108 15.03 -1.11 -2.33
N ALA A 109 14.28 -0.60 -1.34
CA ALA A 109 14.63 0.61 -0.58
C ALA A 109 15.89 0.49 0.29
N GLN A 110 16.42 -0.74 0.48
CA GLN A 110 17.56 -1.01 1.35
C GLN A 110 18.86 -1.29 0.59
N LEU A 111 18.87 -1.22 -0.74
CA LEU A 111 20.04 -1.63 -1.52
C LEU A 111 21.27 -0.76 -1.30
N ASP A 112 21.11 0.56 -1.15
CA ASP A 112 22.25 1.45 -0.90
C ASP A 112 22.90 1.12 0.45
N GLU A 113 22.09 0.93 1.49
CA GLU A 113 22.57 0.52 2.81
C GLU A 113 23.19 -0.88 2.75
N ALA A 114 22.59 -1.81 2.00
CA ALA A 114 23.15 -3.15 1.78
C ALA A 114 24.57 -3.07 1.18
N GLY A 115 24.78 -2.19 0.20
CA GLY A 115 26.10 -1.95 -0.39
C GLY A 115 27.11 -1.39 0.63
N GLU A 116 26.69 -0.47 1.50
CA GLU A 116 27.54 0.05 2.60
C GLU A 116 27.88 -1.03 3.63
N ILE A 117 26.92 -1.87 4.01
CA ILE A 117 27.11 -3.00 4.92
C ILE A 117 28.11 -3.99 4.31
N ALA A 118 27.97 -4.33 3.03
CA ALA A 118 28.88 -5.22 2.33
C ALA A 118 30.31 -4.69 2.34
N ARG A 119 30.49 -3.38 2.07
CA ARG A 119 31.80 -2.70 2.15
C ARG A 119 32.37 -2.71 3.56
N ALA A 120 31.56 -2.42 4.57
CA ALA A 120 31.98 -2.48 5.97
C ALA A 120 32.42 -3.90 6.37
N ALA A 121 31.63 -4.93 6.02
CA ALA A 121 31.96 -6.32 6.28
C ALA A 121 33.25 -6.74 5.58
N LYS A 122 33.46 -6.36 4.31
CA LYS A 122 34.71 -6.63 3.58
C LYS A 122 35.93 -6.03 4.27
N LEU A 123 35.81 -4.83 4.83
CA LEU A 123 36.91 -4.15 5.52
C LEU A 123 37.16 -4.70 6.93
N CYS A 124 36.11 -5.02 7.68
CA CYS A 124 36.21 -5.39 9.09
C CYS A 124 36.40 -6.90 9.31
N VAL A 125 35.80 -7.75 8.46
CA VAL A 125 35.84 -9.22 8.53
C VAL A 125 35.99 -9.82 7.13
N PRO A 126 37.11 -9.55 6.42
CA PRO A 126 37.29 -9.96 5.02
C PRO A 126 37.15 -11.46 4.77
N ALA A 127 37.49 -12.29 5.77
CA ALA A 127 37.41 -13.75 5.70
C ALA A 127 35.97 -14.28 5.78
N ALA A 128 35.01 -13.51 6.29
CA ALA A 128 33.62 -13.93 6.34
C ALA A 128 32.99 -13.86 4.94
N ILE A 129 32.25 -14.90 4.56
CA ILE A 129 31.43 -14.88 3.34
C ILE A 129 30.28 -13.90 3.55
N ARG A 130 30.13 -12.91 2.67
CA ARG A 130 29.07 -11.91 2.70
C ARG A 130 27.93 -12.39 1.81
N ILE A 131 26.77 -12.58 2.43
CA ILE A 131 25.58 -13.17 1.82
C ILE A 131 24.43 -12.15 1.87
N ILE A 132 23.70 -12.03 0.77
CA ILE A 132 22.49 -11.21 0.69
C ILE A 132 21.29 -12.07 0.24
N GLY A 133 20.10 -11.78 0.74
CA GLY A 133 18.87 -12.42 0.29
C GLY A 133 17.69 -11.46 0.34
N GLY A 134 16.49 -11.99 0.19
CA GLY A 134 15.25 -11.21 0.30
C GLY A 134 14.61 -10.85 -1.05
N PRO A 135 13.53 -10.06 -1.02
CA PRO A 135 12.63 -9.90 -2.15
C PRO A 135 13.29 -9.22 -3.35
N HIS A 136 14.10 -8.18 -3.15
CA HIS A 136 14.78 -7.50 -4.27
C HIS A 136 15.87 -8.39 -4.89
N VAL A 137 16.64 -9.06 -4.04
CA VAL A 137 17.70 -9.98 -4.46
C VAL A 137 17.14 -11.13 -5.27
N SER A 138 15.94 -11.60 -4.94
CA SER A 138 15.31 -12.72 -5.63
C SER A 138 14.92 -12.41 -7.07
N VAL A 139 14.68 -11.14 -7.41
CA VAL A 139 14.31 -10.72 -8.77
C VAL A 139 15.51 -10.25 -9.60
N VAL A 140 16.56 -9.70 -8.97
CA VAL A 140 17.77 -9.22 -9.67
C VAL A 140 19.07 -9.66 -8.97
N PRO A 141 19.31 -10.97 -8.80
CA PRO A 141 20.45 -11.48 -8.04
C PRO A 141 21.79 -11.11 -8.68
N THR A 142 21.89 -11.17 -10.01
CA THR A 142 23.11 -10.83 -10.75
C THR A 142 23.52 -9.38 -10.53
N ASP A 143 22.59 -8.43 -10.69
CA ASP A 143 22.88 -7.02 -10.52
C ASP A 143 23.27 -6.69 -9.07
N CYS A 144 22.59 -7.32 -8.10
CA CYS A 144 22.93 -7.18 -6.68
C CYS A 144 24.37 -7.62 -6.42
N LEU A 145 24.77 -8.77 -6.95
CA LEU A 145 26.14 -9.26 -6.80
C LEU A 145 27.12 -8.34 -7.53
N MET A 146 26.93 -8.06 -8.81
CA MET A 146 27.86 -7.26 -9.62
C MET A 146 28.13 -5.86 -9.05
N ARG A 147 27.13 -5.23 -8.41
CA ARG A 147 27.22 -3.84 -7.92
C ARG A 147 27.57 -3.71 -6.44
N SER A 148 27.86 -4.82 -5.76
CA SER A 148 28.14 -4.83 -4.33
C SER A 148 29.34 -5.72 -3.97
N GLU A 149 29.72 -5.66 -2.69
CA GLU A 149 30.78 -6.50 -2.14
C GLU A 149 30.27 -7.86 -1.62
N PHE A 150 29.00 -8.19 -1.85
CA PHE A 150 28.46 -9.52 -1.59
C PHE A 150 29.10 -10.55 -2.53
N GLN A 151 29.33 -11.76 -2.00
CA GLN A 151 29.84 -12.89 -2.78
C GLN A 151 28.74 -13.88 -3.15
N VAL A 152 27.69 -13.96 -2.34
CA VAL A 152 26.64 -14.96 -2.47
C VAL A 152 25.28 -14.29 -2.29
N ALA A 153 24.31 -14.73 -3.09
CA ALA A 153 22.92 -14.33 -2.98
C ALA A 153 22.00 -15.56 -2.84
N CYS A 154 21.10 -15.53 -1.86
CA CYS A 154 20.04 -16.51 -1.69
C CYS A 154 18.75 -16.02 -2.36
N ILE A 155 18.23 -16.80 -3.32
CA ILE A 155 17.07 -16.49 -4.14
C ILE A 155 15.84 -17.23 -3.57
N GLY A 156 14.72 -16.51 -3.38
CA GLY A 156 13.47 -17.06 -2.84
C GLY A 156 13.43 -17.10 -1.31
N GLU A 157 12.90 -18.17 -0.74
CA GLU A 157 12.62 -18.29 0.71
C GLU A 157 13.86 -18.40 1.61
N GLY A 158 15.02 -18.74 1.05
CA GLY A 158 16.32 -18.67 1.72
C GLY A 158 16.61 -19.71 2.82
N VAL A 159 15.61 -20.21 3.56
CA VAL A 159 15.80 -21.10 4.73
C VAL A 159 16.60 -22.35 4.38
N GLU A 160 16.13 -23.14 3.43
CA GLU A 160 16.81 -24.34 2.97
C GLU A 160 18.14 -24.04 2.26
N THR A 161 18.16 -23.04 1.38
CA THR A 161 19.36 -22.65 0.62
C THR A 161 20.50 -22.23 1.54
N LEU A 162 20.22 -21.38 2.53
CA LEU A 162 21.22 -20.91 3.50
C LEU A 162 21.66 -22.05 4.43
N SER A 163 20.75 -22.96 4.78
CA SER A 163 21.08 -24.13 5.61
C SER A 163 22.05 -25.08 4.89
N GLU A 164 21.80 -25.41 3.62
CA GLU A 164 22.74 -26.21 2.82
C GLU A 164 24.10 -25.51 2.70
N PHE A 165 24.08 -24.21 2.40
CA PHE A 165 25.29 -23.41 2.29
C PHE A 165 26.11 -23.40 3.60
N ALA A 166 25.45 -23.18 4.73
CA ALA A 166 26.09 -23.15 6.05
C ALA A 166 26.69 -24.50 6.44
N LEU A 167 25.98 -25.61 6.18
CA LEU A 167 26.44 -26.96 6.48
C LEU A 167 27.67 -27.35 5.64
N LEU A 168 27.69 -27.01 4.35
CA LEU A 168 28.83 -27.26 3.48
C LEU A 168 30.05 -26.45 3.91
N LEU A 169 29.87 -25.15 4.13
CA LEU A 169 30.94 -24.26 4.55
C LEU A 169 31.52 -24.64 5.92
N GLY A 170 30.73 -25.28 6.78
CA GLY A 170 31.18 -25.82 8.07
C GLY A 170 31.99 -27.12 7.98
N ARG A 171 32.01 -27.81 6.83
CA ARG A 171 32.72 -29.10 6.65
C ARG A 171 33.83 -29.07 5.61
N GLU A 172 33.65 -28.31 4.55
CA GLU A 172 34.57 -28.28 3.41
C GLU A 172 35.33 -26.96 3.38
N SER A 173 36.65 -27.04 3.18
CA SER A 173 37.50 -25.85 3.07
C SER A 173 37.29 -25.07 1.77
N ASP A 174 36.81 -25.73 0.70
CA ASP A 174 36.54 -25.13 -0.63
C ASP A 174 35.30 -25.81 -1.24
N PRO A 175 34.09 -25.54 -0.72
CA PRO A 175 32.88 -26.23 -1.16
C PRO A 175 32.47 -25.83 -2.57
N ASP A 176 32.00 -26.80 -3.36
CA ASP A 176 31.42 -26.50 -4.68
C ASP A 176 29.99 -25.94 -4.55
N PHE A 177 29.88 -24.63 -4.73
CA PHE A 177 28.61 -23.91 -4.67
C PHE A 177 27.73 -24.11 -5.89
N SER A 178 28.23 -24.62 -7.02
CA SER A 178 27.46 -24.79 -8.27
C SER A 178 26.28 -25.75 -8.15
N THR A 179 26.31 -26.60 -7.13
CA THR A 179 25.30 -27.63 -6.86
C THR A 179 24.18 -27.16 -5.92
N ILE A 180 24.32 -25.99 -5.28
CA ILE A 180 23.37 -25.51 -4.28
C ILE A 180 22.20 -24.81 -4.98
N ALA A 181 21.02 -25.43 -4.97
CA ALA A 181 19.82 -24.84 -5.56
C ALA A 181 19.39 -23.56 -4.83
N GLY A 182 18.94 -22.56 -5.58
CA GLY A 182 18.51 -21.25 -5.07
C GLY A 182 19.65 -20.29 -4.75
N LEU A 183 20.88 -20.59 -5.19
CA LEU A 183 22.06 -19.77 -4.95
C LEU A 183 22.50 -19.03 -6.21
N ALA A 184 22.92 -17.78 -6.06
CA ALA A 184 23.82 -17.11 -6.99
C ALA A 184 25.13 -16.80 -6.28
N PHE A 185 26.26 -16.89 -6.97
CA PHE A 185 27.56 -16.63 -6.36
C PHE A 185 28.57 -16.06 -7.34
N LYS A 186 29.57 -15.36 -6.81
CA LYS A 186 30.75 -14.92 -7.54
C LYS A 186 31.86 -15.94 -7.42
N ASP A 187 32.50 -16.28 -8.54
CA ASP A 187 33.78 -17.00 -8.49
C ASP A 187 34.95 -16.08 -8.10
N ARG A 188 36.16 -16.65 -8.07
CA ARG A 188 37.40 -15.94 -7.74
C ARG A 188 37.76 -14.85 -8.77
N ASN A 189 37.24 -14.93 -9.99
CA ASN A 189 37.44 -13.95 -11.05
C ASN A 189 36.36 -12.85 -11.03
N GLY A 190 35.37 -12.95 -10.13
CA GLY A 190 34.25 -12.02 -10.03
C GLY A 190 33.10 -12.32 -11.00
N GLN A 191 33.16 -13.42 -11.76
CA GLN A 191 32.07 -13.86 -12.62
C GLN A 191 30.92 -14.38 -11.76
N VAL A 192 29.70 -13.93 -12.07
CA VAL A 192 28.48 -14.37 -11.37
C VAL A 192 27.89 -15.60 -12.06
N TYR A 193 27.53 -16.59 -11.25
CA TYR A 193 26.80 -17.79 -11.65
C TYR A 193 25.44 -17.83 -10.97
N LEU A 194 24.43 -18.27 -11.72
CA LEU A 194 23.07 -18.48 -11.23
C LEU A 194 22.77 -19.97 -11.25
N ASN A 195 22.57 -20.56 -10.07
CA ASN A 195 22.15 -21.95 -10.00
C ASN A 195 20.64 -22.07 -10.25
N LYS A 196 20.20 -23.31 -10.47
CA LYS A 196 18.76 -23.63 -10.57
C LYS A 196 18.03 -23.14 -9.32
N LEU A 197 16.83 -22.56 -9.49
CA LEU A 197 15.97 -22.16 -8.39
C LEU A 197 15.64 -23.36 -7.48
N ARG A 198 15.61 -23.12 -6.17
CA ARG A 198 15.23 -24.14 -5.19
C ARG A 198 13.73 -24.40 -5.26
N THR A 199 13.37 -25.66 -5.51
CA THR A 199 12.04 -26.15 -5.14
C THR A 199 12.10 -26.54 -3.66
N PRO A 200 11.26 -25.97 -2.79
CA PRO A 200 11.27 -26.31 -1.37
C PRO A 200 11.07 -27.81 -1.16
N LEU A 201 11.85 -28.39 -0.25
CA LEU A 201 11.85 -29.83 0.06
C LEU A 201 10.98 -30.19 1.25
N LEU A 202 10.80 -29.24 2.17
CA LEU A 202 10.01 -29.39 3.38
C LEU A 202 8.73 -28.59 3.27
N ASP A 203 7.72 -28.93 4.06
CA ASP A 203 6.55 -28.08 4.26
C ASP A 203 6.87 -26.93 5.23
N LEU A 204 6.13 -25.81 5.13
CA LEU A 204 6.37 -24.66 6.01
C LEU A 204 6.12 -24.99 7.49
N ASP A 205 5.30 -26.01 7.78
CA ASP A 205 5.05 -26.50 9.14
C ASP A 205 6.26 -27.22 9.74
N GLU A 206 7.21 -27.68 8.91
CA GLU A 206 8.43 -28.37 9.35
C GLU A 206 9.56 -27.40 9.73
N TYR A 207 9.40 -26.11 9.42
CA TYR A 207 10.34 -25.06 9.79
C TYR A 207 10.18 -24.70 11.27
N PRO A 208 11.28 -24.42 12.00
CA PRO A 208 11.18 -23.94 13.36
C PRO A 208 10.57 -22.54 13.39
N PHE A 209 9.94 -22.20 14.52
CA PHE A 209 9.28 -20.91 14.62
C PHE A 209 10.31 -19.78 14.67
N PRO A 210 10.07 -18.65 13.97
CA PRO A 210 10.90 -17.47 14.11
C PRO A 210 11.09 -17.11 15.59
N THR A 211 10.04 -17.29 16.40
CA THR A 211 9.98 -16.96 17.84
C THR A 211 11.03 -17.61 18.71
N ASP A 212 11.66 -18.70 18.27
CA ASP A 212 12.73 -19.37 18.99
C ASP A 212 14.03 -18.54 18.99
N SER A 213 14.14 -17.60 18.06
CA SER A 213 15.22 -16.62 17.98
C SER A 213 14.83 -15.22 18.43
N LEU A 214 13.60 -14.98 18.93
CA LEU A 214 13.09 -13.63 19.26
C LEU A 214 14.03 -12.83 20.17
N GLY A 215 14.61 -13.49 21.19
CA GLY A 215 15.55 -12.86 22.12
C GLY A 215 16.85 -12.34 21.48
N LEU A 216 17.20 -12.80 20.27
CA LEU A 216 18.36 -12.29 19.53
C LEU A 216 18.09 -10.93 18.88
N PHE A 217 16.82 -10.62 18.60
CA PHE A 217 16.42 -9.42 17.88
C PHE A 217 15.83 -8.36 18.80
N TRP A 218 15.48 -8.74 20.03
CA TRP A 218 14.77 -7.86 20.97
C TRP A 218 15.31 -7.99 22.41
N GLU A 219 16.22 -7.09 22.76
CA GLU A 219 16.84 -7.03 24.10
C GLU A 219 15.89 -6.50 25.20
N HIS A 220 14.71 -5.98 24.82
CA HIS A 220 13.75 -5.36 25.74
C HIS A 220 12.56 -6.27 26.13
N VAL A 221 12.59 -7.57 25.84
CA VAL A 221 11.57 -8.54 26.29
C VAL A 221 11.86 -8.82 27.76
N LYS A 222 11.35 -7.98 28.66
CA LYS A 222 11.71 -8.06 30.08
C LYS A 222 10.64 -8.72 30.95
N THR A 223 9.35 -8.49 30.68
CA THR A 223 8.24 -9.12 31.42
C THR A 223 6.98 -9.32 30.56
N PRO A 224 6.09 -10.28 30.90
CA PRO A 224 4.83 -10.49 30.17
C PRO A 224 3.94 -9.24 30.08
N GLU A 225 3.92 -8.39 31.10
CA GLU A 225 3.13 -7.16 31.13
C GLU A 225 3.65 -6.13 30.12
N ALA A 226 4.97 -5.99 30.03
CA ALA A 226 5.61 -5.11 29.06
C ALA A 226 5.37 -5.59 27.62
N ASN A 227 5.24 -6.90 27.42
CA ASN A 227 5.06 -7.51 26.10
C ASN A 227 3.66 -7.31 25.51
N ARG A 228 2.63 -7.11 26.35
CA ARG A 228 1.21 -7.06 25.93
C ARG A 228 0.89 -5.96 24.91
N LYS A 229 1.67 -4.87 24.89
CA LYS A 229 1.48 -3.75 23.96
C LYS A 229 2.09 -3.97 22.57
N HIS A 230 3.00 -4.94 22.43
CA HIS A 230 3.77 -5.13 21.20
C HIS A 230 3.01 -5.95 20.17
N LEU A 231 3.04 -5.48 18.91
CA LEU A 231 2.50 -6.18 17.74
C LEU A 231 3.56 -7.11 17.15
N ILE A 232 3.28 -8.41 17.08
CA ILE A 232 4.18 -9.42 16.50
C ILE A 232 3.71 -9.82 15.11
N TYR A 233 4.64 -9.83 14.14
CA TYR A 233 4.33 -10.28 12.79
C TYR A 233 4.39 -11.80 12.69
N ILE A 234 3.36 -12.40 12.07
CA ILE A 234 3.25 -13.85 11.86
C ILE A 234 3.24 -14.12 10.36
N LEU A 235 4.18 -14.96 9.90
CA LEU A 235 4.16 -15.47 8.52
C LEU A 235 3.08 -16.56 8.43
N SER A 236 2.10 -16.43 7.54
CA SER A 236 1.11 -17.49 7.29
C SER A 236 1.37 -18.31 6.02
N GLY A 237 2.25 -17.82 5.15
CA GLY A 237 2.59 -18.49 3.89
C GLY A 237 3.32 -17.58 2.90
N TYR A 238 3.66 -18.14 1.76
CA TYR A 238 4.28 -17.47 0.62
C TYR A 238 3.43 -17.63 -0.65
N GLY A 239 3.52 -16.64 -1.54
CA GLY A 239 2.90 -16.68 -2.86
C GLY A 239 1.49 -16.11 -2.90
N CYS A 240 1.04 -15.83 -4.13
CA CYS A 240 -0.26 -15.25 -4.42
C CYS A 240 -0.69 -15.73 -5.83
N PRO A 241 -1.94 -16.19 -6.03
CA PRO A 241 -2.39 -16.70 -7.32
C PRO A 241 -2.75 -15.58 -8.31
N HIS A 242 -2.91 -14.35 -7.82
CA HIS A 242 -3.32 -13.21 -8.61
C HIS A 242 -2.17 -12.67 -9.47
N ASP A 243 -2.51 -11.93 -10.53
CA ASP A 243 -1.56 -11.47 -11.56
C ASP A 243 -1.56 -9.94 -11.71
N CYS A 244 -1.75 -9.24 -10.59
CA CYS A 244 -1.79 -7.79 -10.55
C CYS A 244 -0.50 -7.21 -11.15
N ILE A 245 -0.62 -6.31 -12.13
CA ILE A 245 0.52 -5.87 -12.95
C ILE A 245 1.62 -5.17 -12.14
N PHE A 246 1.27 -4.62 -10.98
CA PHE A 246 2.13 -3.84 -10.10
C PHE A 246 2.79 -4.65 -8.97
N CYS A 247 2.35 -5.89 -8.73
CA CYS A 247 2.74 -6.64 -7.53
C CYS A 247 3.99 -7.48 -7.78
N ALA A 248 5.02 -7.34 -6.94
CA ALA A 248 6.27 -8.09 -7.03
C ALA A 248 6.17 -9.54 -6.49
N GLN A 249 5.10 -9.88 -5.77
CA GLN A 249 4.97 -11.15 -5.06
C GLN A 249 5.12 -12.37 -6.00
N ARG A 250 4.55 -12.27 -7.20
CA ARG A 250 4.64 -13.32 -8.21
C ARG A 250 6.03 -13.46 -8.83
N SER A 251 6.77 -12.36 -8.92
CA SER A 251 8.15 -12.36 -9.43
C SER A 251 9.13 -12.98 -8.43
N ILE A 252 8.79 -12.94 -7.13
CA ILE A 252 9.60 -13.50 -6.05
C ILE A 252 9.27 -14.97 -5.79
N HIS A 253 7.98 -15.31 -5.64
CA HIS A 253 7.54 -16.64 -5.18
C HIS A 253 6.87 -17.49 -6.28
N GLY A 254 6.67 -16.94 -7.48
CA GLY A 254 5.92 -17.60 -8.54
C GLY A 254 4.40 -17.60 -8.28
N LYS A 255 3.69 -18.51 -8.95
CA LYS A 255 2.23 -18.70 -8.81
C LYS A 255 1.83 -19.67 -7.70
N SER A 256 2.77 -20.49 -7.24
CA SER A 256 2.48 -21.52 -6.24
C SER A 256 2.30 -20.86 -4.88
N ILE A 257 1.40 -21.45 -4.09
CA ILE A 257 1.10 -20.96 -2.75
C ILE A 257 1.56 -22.04 -1.78
N ARG A 258 2.40 -21.65 -0.83
CA ARG A 258 2.83 -22.50 0.28
C ARG A 258 2.35 -21.88 1.56
N GLU A 259 1.70 -22.67 2.39
CA GLU A 259 0.92 -22.17 3.51
C GLU A 259 1.21 -23.00 4.74
N ARG A 260 1.29 -22.33 5.89
CA ARG A 260 1.29 -23.00 7.19
C ARG A 260 -0.11 -23.46 7.53
N SER A 261 -0.23 -24.58 8.23
CA SER A 261 -1.52 -25.05 8.75
C SER A 261 -2.04 -24.14 9.86
N ALA A 262 -3.36 -24.16 10.07
CA ALA A 262 -4.00 -23.43 11.17
C ALA A 262 -3.43 -23.85 12.53
N HIS A 263 -3.17 -25.14 12.71
CA HIS A 263 -2.54 -25.71 13.90
C HIS A 263 -1.13 -25.17 14.14
N ASN A 264 -0.30 -25.14 13.10
CA ASN A 264 1.07 -24.65 13.20
C ASN A 264 1.13 -23.14 13.54
N ILE A 265 0.25 -22.33 12.93
CA ILE A 265 0.10 -20.91 13.24
C ILE A 265 -0.38 -20.71 14.69
N PHE A 266 -1.40 -21.46 15.10
CA PHE A 266 -1.96 -21.36 16.45
C PHE A 266 -0.92 -21.73 17.51
N GLU A 267 -0.10 -22.76 17.27
CA GLU A 267 0.94 -23.17 18.22
C GLU A 267 2.01 -22.08 18.42
N GLU A 268 2.45 -21.39 17.36
CA GLU A 268 3.35 -20.24 17.49
C GLU A 268 2.72 -19.11 18.32
N ILE A 269 1.45 -18.78 18.04
CA ILE A 269 0.70 -17.76 18.79
C ILE A 269 0.54 -18.15 20.26
N ARG A 270 0.27 -19.42 20.55
CA ARG A 270 0.15 -19.94 21.92
C ARG A 270 1.46 -19.79 22.68
N GLN A 271 2.60 -20.08 22.05
CA GLN A 271 3.92 -19.88 22.66
C GLN A 271 4.25 -18.39 22.90
N LEU A 272 3.84 -17.52 21.97
CA LEU A 272 3.97 -16.07 22.11
C LEU A 272 3.09 -15.51 23.25
N ALA A 273 1.85 -15.97 23.36
CA ALA A 273 0.95 -15.58 24.43
C ALA A 273 1.45 -15.99 25.81
N ALA A 274 2.06 -17.19 25.93
CA ALA A 274 2.74 -17.61 27.16
C ALA A 274 3.90 -16.68 27.56
N ARG A 275 4.47 -15.94 26.61
CA ARG A 275 5.51 -14.91 26.84
C ARG A 275 4.92 -13.50 26.99
N GLY A 276 3.60 -13.34 26.97
CA GLY A 276 2.91 -12.07 27.17
C GLY A 276 2.58 -11.28 25.90
N PHE A 277 2.73 -11.86 24.70
CA PHE A 277 2.36 -11.22 23.44
C PHE A 277 0.94 -11.61 23.03
N TYR A 278 0.07 -10.62 22.80
CA TYR A 278 -1.35 -10.85 22.50
C TYR A 278 -1.83 -10.14 21.24
N LYS A 279 -0.95 -9.42 20.54
CA LYS A 279 -1.28 -8.66 19.33
C LYS A 279 -0.48 -9.17 18.15
N PHE A 280 -1.15 -9.54 17.07
CA PHE A 280 -0.53 -10.18 15.91
C PHE A 280 -0.89 -9.52 14.57
N ALA A 281 0.08 -9.43 13.66
CA ALA A 281 -0.13 -8.98 12.29
C ALA A 281 0.27 -10.08 11.30
N PHE A 282 -0.68 -10.60 10.55
CA PHE A 282 -0.42 -11.64 9.56
C PHE A 282 0.20 -11.05 8.30
N VAL A 283 1.34 -11.61 7.89
CA VAL A 283 2.11 -11.19 6.70
C VAL A 283 1.88 -12.20 5.59
N GLN A 284 0.75 -12.07 4.91
CA GLN A 284 0.45 -12.71 3.62
C GLN A 284 -0.82 -12.06 3.06
N GLU A 285 -0.76 -11.56 1.84
CA GLU A 285 -1.86 -10.84 1.18
C GLU A 285 -3.09 -11.73 0.87
N THR A 286 -2.92 -13.04 1.02
CA THR A 286 -3.95 -14.05 0.73
C THR A 286 -4.30 -14.92 1.95
N PHE A 287 -3.86 -14.53 3.16
CA PHE A 287 -4.14 -15.29 4.39
C PHE A 287 -5.63 -15.59 4.54
N LEU A 288 -6.46 -14.56 4.38
CA LEU A 288 -7.90 -14.61 4.55
C LEU A 288 -8.63 -15.35 3.41
N ASN A 289 -7.96 -15.66 2.30
CA ASN A 289 -8.56 -16.30 1.12
C ASN A 289 -8.71 -17.82 1.28
N ARG A 290 -8.40 -18.37 2.46
CA ARG A 290 -8.43 -19.79 2.75
C ARG A 290 -9.51 -20.09 3.78
N LYS A 291 -10.78 -20.03 3.36
CA LYS A 291 -11.97 -20.21 4.21
C LYS A 291 -11.80 -21.32 5.24
N ARG A 292 -11.58 -22.56 4.79
CA ARG A 292 -11.40 -23.72 5.69
C ARG A 292 -10.27 -23.52 6.72
N ARG A 293 -9.12 -23.00 6.29
CA ARG A 293 -7.96 -22.78 7.17
C ARG A 293 -8.22 -21.68 8.20
N ILE A 294 -8.89 -20.60 7.79
CA ILE A 294 -9.23 -19.51 8.69
C ILE A 294 -10.30 -19.94 9.68
N ASP A 295 -11.33 -20.65 9.24
CA ASP A 295 -12.37 -21.18 10.12
C ASP A 295 -11.76 -22.13 11.17
N GLU A 296 -10.82 -22.98 10.76
CA GLU A 296 -10.06 -23.85 11.65
C GLU A 296 -9.20 -23.05 12.64
N PHE A 297 -8.47 -22.03 12.17
CA PHE A 297 -7.68 -21.16 13.03
C PHE A 297 -8.56 -20.43 14.07
N CYS A 298 -9.69 -19.87 13.63
CA CYS A 298 -10.63 -19.19 14.51
C CYS A 298 -11.17 -20.14 15.57
N ARG A 299 -11.52 -21.37 15.18
CA ARG A 299 -11.97 -22.42 16.10
C ARG A 299 -10.88 -22.76 17.13
N LEU A 300 -9.63 -22.93 16.72
CA LEU A 300 -8.52 -23.22 17.65
C LEU A 300 -8.32 -22.10 18.68
N VAL A 301 -8.38 -20.83 18.25
CA VAL A 301 -8.28 -19.69 19.16
C VAL A 301 -9.43 -19.69 20.16
N ILE A 302 -10.68 -19.84 19.69
CA ILE A 302 -11.88 -19.83 20.54
C ILE A 302 -11.88 -21.00 21.52
N ASP A 303 -11.66 -22.23 21.03
CA ASP A 303 -11.67 -23.46 21.83
C ASP A 303 -10.59 -23.43 22.94
N SER A 304 -9.47 -22.74 22.69
CA SER A 304 -8.39 -22.58 23.67
C SER A 304 -8.68 -21.56 24.78
N GLY A 305 -9.70 -20.71 24.60
CA GLY A 305 -9.98 -19.59 25.51
C GLY A 305 -8.94 -18.46 25.43
N LEU A 306 -8.10 -18.42 24.40
CA LEU A 306 -7.04 -17.43 24.27
C LEU A 306 -7.60 -16.10 23.73
N GLU A 307 -7.45 -15.04 24.50
CA GLU A 307 -7.86 -13.68 24.11
C GLU A 307 -6.72 -12.94 23.39
N ILE A 308 -6.77 -12.92 22.05
CA ILE A 308 -5.80 -12.22 21.20
C ILE A 308 -6.46 -11.12 20.37
N GLU A 309 -5.66 -10.19 19.90
CA GLU A 309 -6.01 -9.24 18.85
C GLU A 309 -5.16 -9.52 17.62
N TRP A 310 -5.76 -9.57 16.44
CA TRP A 310 -4.99 -9.71 15.21
C TRP A 310 -5.52 -8.87 14.05
N THR A 311 -4.62 -8.64 13.09
CA THR A 311 -4.85 -7.91 11.86
C THR A 311 -4.33 -8.68 10.66
N ALA A 312 -4.96 -8.48 9.51
CA ALA A 312 -4.53 -9.05 8.24
C ALA A 312 -4.87 -8.12 7.07
N GLU A 313 -4.18 -8.33 5.95
CA GLU A 313 -4.55 -7.75 4.67
C GLU A 313 -5.65 -8.60 4.00
N ALA A 314 -6.58 -7.93 3.33
CA ALA A 314 -7.70 -8.57 2.63
C ALA A 314 -7.82 -8.09 1.20
N ARG A 315 -8.18 -9.03 0.33
CA ARG A 315 -8.88 -8.70 -0.91
C ARG A 315 -10.39 -8.73 -0.68
N ALA A 316 -11.09 -7.75 -1.22
CA ALA A 316 -12.53 -7.58 -0.97
C ALA A 316 -13.42 -8.68 -1.58
N ASP A 317 -12.95 -9.36 -2.62
CA ASP A 317 -13.69 -10.37 -3.38
C ASP A 317 -13.73 -11.77 -2.74
N GLN A 318 -13.10 -11.96 -1.58
CA GLN A 318 -12.84 -13.30 -1.01
C GLN A 318 -13.46 -13.52 0.37
N LEU A 319 -14.28 -12.58 0.86
CA LEU A 319 -14.85 -12.62 2.21
C LEU A 319 -16.37 -12.54 2.17
N ASP A 320 -17.01 -13.18 3.14
CA ASP A 320 -18.43 -13.03 3.44
C ASP A 320 -18.66 -12.56 4.89
N TYR A 321 -19.87 -12.12 5.18
CA TYR A 321 -20.24 -11.56 6.49
C TYR A 321 -20.08 -12.57 7.64
N GLU A 322 -20.45 -13.85 7.43
CA GLU A 322 -20.41 -14.87 8.49
C GLU A 322 -18.97 -15.26 8.82
N GLN A 323 -18.10 -15.35 7.81
CA GLN A 323 -16.67 -15.54 8.02
C GLN A 323 -16.07 -14.40 8.85
N LEU A 324 -16.36 -13.15 8.50
CA LEU A 324 -15.87 -11.98 9.25
C LEU A 324 -16.35 -11.98 10.70
N LYS A 325 -17.60 -12.41 10.94
CA LYS A 325 -18.16 -12.52 12.29
C LYS A 325 -17.44 -13.59 13.11
N GLY A 326 -17.12 -14.74 12.52
CA GLY A 326 -16.29 -15.77 13.14
C GLY A 326 -14.89 -15.27 13.46
N MET A 327 -14.24 -14.61 12.51
CA MET A 327 -12.91 -14.01 12.70
C MET A 327 -12.91 -12.93 13.79
N GLN A 328 -13.95 -12.09 13.85
CA GLN A 328 -14.11 -11.08 14.90
C GLN A 328 -14.20 -11.71 16.29
N SER A 329 -14.94 -12.81 16.40
CA SER A 329 -15.06 -13.56 17.65
C SER A 329 -13.70 -14.17 18.07
N ALA A 330 -12.88 -14.56 17.09
CA ALA A 330 -11.52 -15.07 17.29
C ALA A 330 -10.44 -13.97 17.38
N GLY A 331 -10.80 -12.69 17.55
CA GLY A 331 -9.83 -11.62 17.82
C GLY A 331 -9.45 -10.72 16.64
N LEU A 332 -10.07 -10.85 15.46
CA LEU A 332 -9.83 -9.91 14.35
C LEU A 332 -10.32 -8.51 14.74
N ARG A 333 -9.43 -7.51 14.66
CA ARG A 333 -9.75 -6.11 15.03
C ARG A 333 -9.49 -5.09 13.93
N PHE A 334 -8.66 -5.43 12.94
CA PHE A 334 -8.25 -4.51 11.88
C PHE A 334 -8.04 -5.27 10.57
N ILE A 335 -8.51 -4.70 9.45
CA ILE A 335 -8.31 -5.21 8.11
C ILE A 335 -7.74 -4.11 7.22
N GLN A 336 -6.68 -4.42 6.49
CA GLN A 336 -6.12 -3.55 5.46
C GLN A 336 -6.66 -3.98 4.10
N ILE A 337 -7.34 -3.08 3.40
CA ILE A 337 -8.00 -3.36 2.12
C ILE A 337 -7.24 -2.61 1.02
N GLY A 338 -6.65 -3.36 0.10
CA GLY A 338 -6.14 -2.78 -1.13
C GLY A 338 -7.30 -2.29 -1.99
N VAL A 339 -7.50 -0.98 -2.07
CA VAL A 339 -8.47 -0.36 -3.00
C VAL A 339 -7.77 -0.04 -4.31
N GLU A 340 -6.53 0.45 -4.25
CA GLU A 340 -5.68 0.94 -5.33
C GLU A 340 -6.23 2.18 -6.04
N SER A 341 -7.49 2.18 -6.47
CA SER A 341 -8.14 3.32 -7.11
C SER A 341 -9.65 3.25 -6.95
N GLY A 342 -10.31 4.42 -6.89
CA GLY A 342 -11.77 4.53 -7.02
C GLY A 342 -12.26 4.61 -8.47
N ASP A 343 -11.40 4.34 -9.46
CA ASP A 343 -11.77 4.29 -10.87
C ASP A 343 -11.96 2.84 -11.35
N PRO A 344 -13.20 2.39 -11.62
CA PRO A 344 -13.48 1.03 -12.08
C PRO A 344 -12.74 0.63 -13.36
N VAL A 345 -12.51 1.58 -14.27
CA VAL A 345 -11.83 1.32 -15.55
C VAL A 345 -10.35 1.03 -15.29
N LEU A 346 -9.71 1.83 -14.44
CA LEU A 346 -8.32 1.63 -14.05
C LEU A 346 -8.15 0.30 -13.32
N LEU A 347 -9.02 -0.01 -12.35
CA LEU A 347 -8.98 -1.27 -11.58
C LEU A 347 -9.01 -2.52 -12.48
N LYS A 348 -9.84 -2.50 -13.53
CA LYS A 348 -9.92 -3.58 -14.51
C LYS A 348 -8.59 -3.80 -15.23
N ASN A 349 -7.88 -2.72 -15.55
CA ASN A 349 -6.60 -2.75 -16.25
C ASN A 349 -5.43 -3.21 -15.36
N LEU A 350 -5.55 -3.11 -14.04
CA LEU A 350 -4.51 -3.55 -13.11
C LEU A 350 -4.40 -5.09 -12.99
N GLY A 351 -5.35 -5.85 -13.53
CA GLY A 351 -5.38 -7.32 -13.41
C GLY A 351 -5.72 -7.81 -11.99
N LYS A 352 -6.27 -6.93 -11.14
CA LYS A 352 -6.68 -7.26 -9.78
C LYS A 352 -8.05 -7.94 -9.73
N HIS A 353 -8.91 -7.66 -10.72
CA HIS A 353 -10.26 -8.21 -10.86
C HIS A 353 -11.14 -8.04 -9.60
N ILE A 354 -11.12 -6.83 -9.01
CA ILE A 354 -12.00 -6.45 -7.90
C ILE A 354 -12.94 -5.35 -8.36
N ASP A 355 -14.15 -5.34 -7.80
CA ASP A 355 -15.15 -4.29 -7.98
C ASP A 355 -15.23 -3.39 -6.73
N LEU A 356 -15.57 -2.12 -6.93
CA LEU A 356 -15.81 -1.17 -5.84
C LEU A 356 -16.97 -1.62 -4.95
N ASP A 357 -18.02 -2.24 -5.51
CA ASP A 357 -19.14 -2.76 -4.72
C ASP A 357 -18.69 -3.83 -3.70
N GLN A 358 -17.72 -4.66 -4.06
CA GLN A 358 -17.15 -5.65 -3.15
C GLN A 358 -16.41 -4.97 -1.98
N ILE A 359 -15.68 -3.89 -2.27
CA ILE A 359 -15.00 -3.08 -1.24
C ILE A 359 -16.02 -2.42 -0.31
N ILE A 360 -17.08 -1.82 -0.88
CA ILE A 360 -18.17 -1.16 -0.13
C ILE A 360 -18.86 -2.18 0.80
N ASN A 361 -19.17 -3.37 0.28
CA ASN A 361 -19.79 -4.44 1.06
C ASN A 361 -18.90 -4.89 2.22
N LEU A 362 -17.62 -5.19 1.96
CA LEU A 362 -16.66 -5.56 3.00
C LEU A 362 -16.55 -4.46 4.07
N ARG A 363 -16.44 -3.19 3.65
CA ARG A 363 -16.39 -2.05 4.56
C ARG A 363 -17.65 -1.95 5.44
N ASN A 364 -18.83 -2.17 4.87
CA ASN A 364 -20.10 -2.12 5.60
C ASN A 364 -20.23 -3.27 6.61
N TRP A 365 -19.81 -4.48 6.23
CA TRP A 365 -19.74 -5.62 7.14
C TRP A 365 -18.79 -5.35 8.31
N CYS A 366 -17.60 -4.84 8.04
CA CYS A 366 -16.64 -4.46 9.07
C CYS A 366 -17.19 -3.38 10.00
N CYS A 367 -17.88 -2.36 9.47
CA CYS A 367 -18.55 -1.34 10.26
C CYS A 367 -19.59 -1.94 11.22
N ASN A 368 -20.43 -2.86 10.74
CA ASN A 368 -21.46 -3.53 11.55
C ASN A 368 -20.83 -4.41 12.64
N LEU A 369 -19.72 -5.08 12.33
CA LEU A 369 -18.99 -5.96 13.26
C LEU A 369 -18.00 -5.20 14.17
N LYS A 370 -17.87 -3.88 13.99
CA LYS A 370 -16.90 -3.00 14.65
C LYS A 370 -15.43 -3.43 14.42
N ILE A 371 -15.14 -4.02 13.27
CA ILE A 371 -13.78 -4.33 12.81
C ILE A 371 -13.25 -3.10 12.08
N ASN A 372 -12.10 -2.57 12.51
CA ASN A 372 -11.50 -1.42 11.85
C ASN A 372 -11.01 -1.79 10.44
N THR A 373 -11.04 -0.83 9.52
CA THR A 373 -10.54 -0.98 8.16
C THR A 373 -9.59 0.16 7.82
N ALA A 374 -8.56 -0.11 7.02
CA ALA A 374 -7.81 0.92 6.30
C ALA A 374 -7.87 0.66 4.81
N PHE A 375 -7.94 1.72 4.01
CA PHE A 375 -7.87 1.63 2.56
C PHE A 375 -6.48 2.01 2.09
N TYR A 376 -5.94 1.22 1.18
CA TYR A 376 -4.68 1.50 0.48
C TYR A 376 -4.99 1.92 -0.95
N LEU A 377 -4.47 3.09 -1.34
CA LEU A 377 -4.62 3.70 -2.66
C LEU A 377 -3.26 3.89 -3.30
N LEU A 378 -3.23 3.87 -4.64
CA LEU A 378 -2.04 4.09 -5.44
C LEU A 378 -2.21 5.29 -6.38
N VAL A 379 -1.15 6.07 -6.49
CA VAL A 379 -0.99 7.17 -7.46
C VAL A 379 0.21 6.89 -8.37
N GLY A 380 0.13 7.28 -9.64
CA GLY A 380 1.15 6.98 -10.65
C GLY A 380 1.00 5.60 -11.30
N LEU A 381 -0.21 5.02 -11.30
CA LEU A 381 -0.48 3.78 -12.01
C LEU A 381 -0.54 3.99 -13.53
N PRO A 382 -0.18 2.98 -14.36
CA PRO A 382 -0.37 3.05 -15.81
C PRO A 382 -1.83 3.34 -16.19
N GLY A 383 -2.07 4.35 -17.03
CA GLY A 383 -3.42 4.74 -17.43
C GLY A 383 -4.15 5.64 -16.42
N GLN A 384 -3.53 6.03 -15.31
CA GLN A 384 -4.16 6.89 -14.32
C GLN A 384 -4.09 8.36 -14.74
N SER A 385 -5.25 9.00 -14.90
CA SER A 385 -5.37 10.44 -15.17
C SER A 385 -5.79 11.21 -13.92
N TRP A 386 -5.80 12.55 -13.98
CA TRP A 386 -6.39 13.36 -12.90
C TRP A 386 -7.87 13.07 -12.66
N GLN A 387 -8.63 12.68 -13.70
CA GLN A 387 -10.01 12.20 -13.53
C GLN A 387 -10.07 10.94 -12.66
N SER A 388 -9.13 10.01 -12.84
CA SER A 388 -9.03 8.79 -12.03
C SER A 388 -8.68 9.11 -10.56
N VAL A 389 -7.79 10.08 -10.34
CA VAL A 389 -7.48 10.61 -8.99
C VAL A 389 -8.72 11.22 -8.35
N LEU A 390 -9.48 12.03 -9.08
CA LEU A 390 -10.73 12.64 -8.60
C LEU A 390 -11.79 11.58 -8.26
N ARG A 391 -11.96 10.55 -9.10
CA ARG A 391 -12.85 9.40 -8.81
C ARG A 391 -12.43 8.70 -7.52
N SER A 392 -11.13 8.56 -7.27
CA SER A 392 -10.60 8.00 -6.03
C SER A 392 -10.94 8.87 -4.81
N ALA A 393 -10.81 10.20 -4.92
CA ALA A 393 -11.21 11.12 -3.86
C ALA A 393 -12.72 11.04 -3.55
N ILE A 394 -13.56 11.03 -4.59
CA ILE A 394 -15.02 10.89 -4.44
C ILE A 394 -15.37 9.56 -3.77
N PHE A 395 -14.76 8.45 -4.21
CA PHE A 395 -14.96 7.15 -3.59
C PHE A 395 -14.66 7.16 -2.08
N ILE A 396 -13.56 7.79 -1.67
CA ILE A 396 -13.20 7.91 -0.25
C ILE A 396 -14.16 8.81 0.52
N MET A 397 -14.66 9.87 -0.12
CA MET A 397 -15.66 10.77 0.46
C MET A 397 -16.98 10.05 0.76
N ASP A 398 -17.46 9.26 -0.19
CA ASP A 398 -18.74 8.56 -0.11
C ASP A 398 -18.65 7.28 0.76
N HIS A 399 -17.48 6.62 0.72
CA HIS A 399 -17.24 5.34 1.38
C HIS A 399 -15.97 5.36 2.23
N PRO A 400 -15.86 6.24 3.22
CA PRO A 400 -14.67 6.33 4.04
C PRO A 400 -14.46 5.03 4.82
N PRO A 401 -13.21 4.56 4.99
CA PRO A 401 -12.92 3.39 5.80
C PRO A 401 -13.46 3.58 7.24
N TYR A 402 -14.01 2.51 7.81
CA TYR A 402 -14.36 2.49 9.23
C TYR A 402 -13.08 2.36 10.06
N ASN A 403 -12.45 3.49 10.40
CA ASN A 403 -11.14 3.49 11.06
C ASN A 403 -11.14 4.38 12.32
N ARG A 404 -11.08 3.77 13.50
CA ARG A 404 -10.95 4.47 14.78
C ARG A 404 -9.52 4.47 15.34
N ILE A 405 -8.56 3.90 14.61
CA ILE A 405 -7.20 3.65 15.11
C ILE A 405 -6.19 4.58 14.44
N THR A 406 -5.99 4.43 13.12
CA THR A 406 -4.89 5.11 12.43
C THR A 406 -5.32 6.43 11.77
N LYS A 407 -6.62 6.74 11.76
CA LYS A 407 -7.23 7.97 11.19
C LYS A 407 -6.65 8.37 9.82
N HIS A 408 -6.29 7.38 9.01
CA HIS A 408 -5.59 7.57 7.74
C HIS A 408 -5.99 6.49 6.73
N ALA A 409 -6.14 6.88 5.46
CA ALA A 409 -6.10 5.97 4.32
C ALA A 409 -4.71 6.11 3.71
N SER A 410 -4.00 5.00 3.50
CA SER A 410 -2.61 5.07 3.04
C SER A 410 -2.60 5.30 1.53
N VAL A 411 -2.16 6.48 1.08
CA VAL A 411 -1.90 6.75 -0.33
C VAL A 411 -0.41 6.56 -0.59
N SER A 412 -0.07 5.78 -1.62
CA SER A 412 1.33 5.50 -1.98
C SER A 412 1.56 5.70 -3.47
N ILE A 413 2.81 6.00 -3.83
CA ILE A 413 3.21 6.13 -5.23
C ILE A 413 3.53 4.74 -5.78
N ALA A 414 3.04 4.43 -6.99
CA ALA A 414 3.27 3.15 -7.66
C ALA A 414 4.72 3.04 -8.11
N ILE A 415 5.47 2.08 -7.54
CA ILE A 415 6.89 1.84 -7.88
C ILE A 415 6.98 0.63 -8.82
N PRO A 416 7.66 0.75 -9.99
CA PRO A 416 7.88 -0.39 -10.89
C PRO A 416 9.00 -1.28 -10.34
N TYR A 417 8.66 -2.25 -9.50
CA TYR A 417 9.67 -3.19 -8.98
C TYR A 417 10.18 -4.14 -10.07
N PRO A 418 11.48 -4.52 -10.06
CA PRO A 418 12.02 -5.45 -11.04
C PRO A 418 11.25 -6.77 -11.07
N GLY A 419 11.06 -7.31 -12.27
CA GLY A 419 10.31 -8.55 -12.49
C GLY A 419 8.78 -8.39 -12.53
N THR A 420 8.22 -7.23 -12.19
CA THR A 420 6.78 -6.96 -12.37
C THR A 420 6.44 -6.71 -13.84
N LYS A 421 5.17 -6.90 -14.22
CA LYS A 421 4.70 -6.55 -15.57
C LYS A 421 4.84 -5.05 -15.84
N MET A 422 4.58 -4.22 -14.82
CA MET A 422 4.79 -2.78 -14.88
C MET A 422 6.23 -2.41 -15.24
N TRP A 423 7.21 -3.07 -14.63
CA TRP A 423 8.63 -2.90 -14.95
C TRP A 423 8.97 -3.35 -16.37
N GLN A 424 8.51 -4.54 -16.78
CA GLN A 424 8.78 -5.10 -18.10
C GLN A 424 8.21 -4.25 -19.24
N ALA A 425 7.00 -3.72 -19.04
CA ALA A 425 6.34 -2.88 -20.03
C ALA A 425 6.89 -1.44 -20.08
N GLN A 426 7.73 -1.03 -19.12
CA GLN A 426 8.18 0.36 -18.94
C GLN A 426 7.02 1.37 -18.88
N SER A 427 5.85 0.90 -18.43
CA SER A 427 4.63 1.70 -18.32
C SER A 427 4.67 2.70 -17.15
N VAL A 428 5.57 2.45 -16.20
CA VAL A 428 5.98 3.40 -15.18
C VAL A 428 7.50 3.44 -15.19
N ARG A 429 8.08 4.63 -15.24
CA ARG A 429 9.53 4.83 -15.38
C ARG A 429 10.06 5.61 -14.20
N LEU A 430 11.29 5.31 -13.78
CA LEU A 430 11.97 6.07 -12.73
C LEU A 430 12.68 7.29 -13.34
N VAL A 431 12.48 8.47 -12.75
CA VAL A 431 13.03 9.76 -13.19
C VAL A 431 14.18 10.19 -12.27
N GLY A 432 15.23 10.78 -12.84
CA GLY A 432 16.32 11.39 -12.07
C GLY A 432 17.34 10.41 -11.49
N ILE A 433 17.35 9.15 -11.96
CA ILE A 433 18.38 8.19 -11.58
C ILE A 433 19.60 8.40 -12.46
N GLU A 434 20.65 9.02 -11.93
CA GLU A 434 21.99 8.87 -12.52
C GLU A 434 22.32 7.37 -12.56
N GLN A 435 22.68 6.86 -13.74
CA GLN A 435 22.95 5.43 -14.00
C GLN A 435 23.98 4.80 -13.03
N THR A 436 24.75 5.62 -12.32
CA THR A 436 25.82 5.22 -11.41
C THR A 436 25.40 5.13 -9.93
N LYS A 437 24.26 5.70 -9.51
CA LYS A 437 23.74 5.66 -8.13
C LYS A 437 22.22 5.49 -8.12
N GLN A 438 21.79 4.24 -8.21
CA GLN A 438 20.38 3.88 -8.21
C GLN A 438 19.83 3.81 -6.78
N SER A 439 19.49 4.95 -6.18
CA SER A 439 18.67 4.95 -4.97
C SER A 439 17.23 4.59 -5.34
N TRP A 440 16.73 3.45 -4.85
CA TRP A 440 15.33 3.09 -5.05
C TRP A 440 14.41 4.02 -4.24
N PRO A 441 13.20 4.34 -4.74
CA PRO A 441 12.28 5.20 -4.02
C PRO A 441 11.92 4.58 -2.66
N GLN A 442 11.92 5.40 -1.60
CA GLN A 442 11.30 5.01 -0.34
C GLN A 442 9.77 5.10 -0.46
N ARG A 443 9.04 4.49 0.49
CA ARG A 443 7.56 4.51 0.52
C ARG A 443 6.97 5.94 0.47
N ASN A 444 7.70 6.91 1.02
CA ASN A 444 7.34 8.33 0.97
C ASN A 444 8.33 9.09 0.09
N PRO A 445 7.87 10.07 -0.69
CA PRO A 445 8.73 10.86 -1.56
C PRO A 445 9.75 11.66 -0.75
N VAL A 446 11.00 11.67 -1.21
CA VAL A 446 12.03 12.59 -0.72
C VAL A 446 11.93 13.84 -1.59
N VAL A 447 11.56 14.97 -1.00
CA VAL A 447 11.52 16.25 -1.71
C VAL A 447 12.84 16.97 -1.44
N ILE A 448 13.56 17.30 -2.52
CA ILE A 448 14.81 18.06 -2.48
C ILE A 448 14.62 19.40 -3.18
N THR A 449 15.51 20.34 -2.93
CA THR A 449 15.59 21.59 -3.68
C THR A 449 16.63 21.41 -4.78
N ASN A 450 16.25 21.60 -6.06
CA ASN A 450 17.19 21.56 -7.17
C ASN A 450 18.10 22.81 -7.20
N ASP A 451 19.08 22.83 -8.09
CA ASP A 451 20.01 23.97 -8.25
C ASP A 451 19.31 25.30 -8.61
N ALA A 452 18.07 25.23 -9.13
CA ALA A 452 17.22 26.39 -9.44
C ALA A 452 16.35 26.86 -8.25
N GLY A 453 16.44 26.20 -7.09
CA GLY A 453 15.64 26.54 -5.91
C GLY A 453 14.24 25.91 -5.89
N GLU A 454 13.90 25.05 -6.85
CA GLU A 454 12.58 24.42 -6.96
C GLU A 454 12.52 23.13 -6.15
N MET A 455 11.38 22.89 -5.52
CA MET A 455 11.11 21.62 -4.82
C MET A 455 10.82 20.52 -5.85
N VAL A 456 11.76 19.59 -6.01
CA VAL A 456 11.63 18.44 -6.91
C VAL A 456 11.68 17.13 -6.11
N GLY A 457 10.86 16.17 -6.51
CA GLY A 457 10.90 14.83 -5.93
C GLY A 457 12.13 14.06 -6.41
N GLN A 458 12.91 13.50 -5.47
CA GLN A 458 14.02 12.59 -5.75
C GLN A 458 13.50 11.15 -5.88
N ASN A 459 13.99 10.39 -6.86
CA ASN A 459 13.57 9.01 -7.15
C ASN A 459 12.08 8.87 -7.48
N PHE A 460 11.57 9.75 -8.35
CA PHE A 460 10.16 9.74 -8.71
C PHE A 460 9.83 8.79 -9.85
N THR A 461 8.55 8.46 -9.96
CA THR A 461 8.01 7.72 -11.08
C THR A 461 7.29 8.65 -12.03
N GLU A 462 7.31 8.33 -13.33
CA GLU A 462 6.49 8.96 -14.36
C GLU A 462 5.74 7.89 -15.15
N THR A 463 4.66 8.31 -15.82
CA THR A 463 3.87 7.49 -16.73
C THR A 463 3.63 8.23 -18.04
N ASP A 464 2.98 7.57 -19.00
CA ASP A 464 2.55 8.23 -20.24
C ASP A 464 1.35 9.17 -20.03
N ASP A 465 0.73 9.13 -18.85
CA ASP A 465 -0.45 9.93 -18.49
C ASP A 465 -0.12 11.09 -17.56
N LEU A 466 0.72 10.84 -16.56
CA LEU A 466 1.14 11.81 -15.53
C LEU A 466 2.66 11.88 -15.47
N THR A 467 3.17 13.11 -15.48
CA THR A 467 4.57 13.42 -15.20
C THR A 467 4.92 13.17 -13.74
N SER A 468 6.22 13.13 -13.41
CA SER A 468 6.68 12.99 -12.02
C SER A 468 6.18 14.09 -11.08
N GLU A 469 6.13 15.34 -11.56
CA GLU A 469 5.58 16.49 -10.84
C GLU A 469 4.08 16.30 -10.57
N GLU A 470 3.30 15.87 -11.57
CA GLU A 470 1.86 15.61 -11.42
C GLU A 470 1.56 14.43 -10.49
N ILE A 471 2.39 13.38 -10.50
CA ILE A 471 2.26 12.25 -9.57
C ILE A 471 2.53 12.70 -8.14
N LEU A 472 3.55 13.54 -7.91
CA LEU A 472 3.82 14.10 -6.58
C LEU A 472 2.64 14.93 -6.10
N GLU A 473 2.12 15.83 -6.93
CA GLU A 473 0.97 16.66 -6.59
C GLU A 473 -0.28 15.81 -6.31
N ALA A 474 -0.57 14.83 -7.16
CA ALA A 474 -1.71 13.95 -6.98
C ALA A 474 -1.59 13.13 -5.68
N TRP A 475 -0.38 12.69 -5.33
CA TRP A 475 -0.12 12.02 -4.06
C TRP A 475 -0.36 12.97 -2.87
N ILE A 476 0.23 14.18 -2.86
CA ILE A 476 0.04 15.17 -1.80
C ILE A 476 -1.46 15.47 -1.62
N TYR A 477 -2.15 15.83 -2.70
CA TYR A 477 -3.55 16.25 -2.59
C TYR A 477 -4.45 15.10 -2.16
N LEU A 478 -4.26 13.89 -2.68
CA LEU A 478 -5.10 12.76 -2.32
C LEU A 478 -4.82 12.25 -0.90
N ASP A 479 -3.55 12.19 -0.48
CA ASP A 479 -3.15 11.78 0.86
C ASP A 479 -3.67 12.76 1.92
N ASP A 480 -3.41 14.06 1.74
CA ASP A 480 -3.91 15.12 2.63
C ASP A 480 -5.44 15.14 2.65
N PHE A 481 -6.11 15.00 1.49
CA PHE A 481 -7.56 14.87 1.42
C PHE A 481 -8.07 13.72 2.30
N CYS A 482 -7.49 12.53 2.15
CA CYS A 482 -7.86 11.36 2.93
C CYS A 482 -7.62 11.57 4.43
N HIS A 483 -6.45 12.10 4.80
CA HIS A 483 -6.09 12.38 6.18
C HIS A 483 -7.09 13.35 6.83
N PHE A 484 -7.32 14.51 6.23
CA PHE A 484 -8.19 15.53 6.79
C PHE A 484 -9.66 15.11 6.81
N LEU A 485 -10.13 14.42 5.77
CA LEU A 485 -11.50 13.89 5.75
C LEU A 485 -11.72 12.92 6.91
N LEU A 486 -10.83 11.95 7.09
CA LEU A 486 -10.96 10.93 8.15
C LEU A 486 -10.89 11.56 9.54
N HIS A 487 -10.06 12.58 9.73
CA HIS A 487 -10.05 13.38 10.95
C HIS A 487 -11.36 14.15 11.19
N ALA A 488 -11.98 14.69 10.14
CA ALA A 488 -13.21 15.47 10.25
C ALA A 488 -14.44 14.62 10.59
N ILE A 489 -14.51 13.41 10.04
CA ILE A 489 -15.64 12.48 10.25
C ILE A 489 -15.44 11.54 11.44
N ASP A 490 -14.31 11.63 12.14
CA ASP A 490 -14.00 10.80 13.30
C ASP A 490 -15.05 11.02 14.41
N PRO A 491 -15.82 9.99 14.79
CA PRO A 491 -16.82 10.10 15.85
C PRO A 491 -16.22 10.48 17.21
N ASP A 492 -14.95 10.14 17.46
CA ASP A 492 -14.27 10.38 18.74
C ASP A 492 -13.65 11.80 18.83
N GLN A 493 -13.62 12.56 17.73
CA GLN A 493 -13.16 13.95 17.74
C GLN A 493 -14.17 14.87 18.44
N LYS A 494 -13.89 15.29 19.68
CA LYS A 494 -14.84 16.08 20.48
C LYS A 494 -14.83 17.57 20.17
N ASP A 495 -13.75 18.09 19.59
CA ASP A 495 -13.63 19.51 19.27
C ASP A 495 -14.29 19.84 17.93
N ARG A 496 -15.39 20.61 17.98
CA ARG A 496 -16.12 21.09 16.79
C ARG A 496 -15.29 22.03 15.93
N ALA A 497 -14.43 22.85 16.52
CA ALA A 497 -13.57 23.78 15.78
C ALA A 497 -12.53 23.01 14.97
N ASP A 498 -11.94 21.98 15.55
CA ASP A 498 -10.97 21.15 14.84
C ASP A 498 -11.62 20.27 13.77
N ARG A 499 -12.82 19.72 13.99
CA ARG A 499 -13.60 19.08 12.91
C ARG A 499 -13.85 20.03 11.75
N SER A 500 -14.26 21.26 12.04
CA SER A 500 -14.52 22.27 11.01
C SER A 500 -13.26 22.64 10.22
N LYS A 501 -12.11 22.77 10.90
CA LYS A 501 -10.83 23.03 10.24
C LYS A 501 -10.42 21.86 9.36
N SER A 502 -10.49 20.62 9.86
CA SER A 502 -10.17 19.43 9.06
C SER A 502 -11.07 19.31 7.83
N MET A 503 -12.37 19.60 7.97
CA MET A 503 -13.28 19.62 6.82
C MET A 503 -12.92 20.72 5.81
N ASP A 504 -12.52 21.91 6.26
CA ASP A 504 -12.02 22.98 5.38
C ASP A 504 -10.77 22.52 4.61
N TYR A 505 -9.77 21.94 5.30
CA TYR A 505 -8.56 21.42 4.65
C TYR A 505 -8.86 20.31 3.64
N ALA A 506 -9.75 19.36 3.97
CA ALA A 506 -10.19 18.33 3.04
C ALA A 506 -10.85 18.96 1.79
N GLY A 507 -11.75 19.93 1.97
CA GLY A 507 -12.37 20.68 0.87
C GLY A 507 -11.35 21.38 -0.03
N ARG A 508 -10.29 21.96 0.55
CA ARG A 508 -9.19 22.58 -0.21
C ARG A 508 -8.44 21.57 -1.08
N MET A 509 -8.12 20.40 -0.53
CA MET A 509 -7.41 19.37 -1.29
C MET A 509 -8.27 18.79 -2.42
N LEU A 510 -9.56 18.53 -2.15
CA LEU A 510 -10.51 18.11 -3.18
C LEU A 510 -10.61 19.15 -4.31
N TYR A 511 -10.65 20.43 -3.96
CA TYR A 511 -10.63 21.53 -4.93
C TYR A 511 -9.36 21.53 -5.79
N MET A 512 -8.18 21.29 -5.19
CA MET A 512 -6.94 21.21 -5.95
C MET A 512 -6.96 20.05 -6.96
N ILE A 513 -7.48 18.89 -6.56
CA ILE A 513 -7.67 17.73 -7.45
C ILE A 513 -8.64 18.08 -8.58
N GLN A 514 -9.77 18.73 -8.28
CA GLN A 514 -10.76 19.16 -9.29
C GLN A 514 -10.16 20.16 -10.28
N ARG A 515 -9.44 21.18 -9.80
CA ARG A 515 -8.78 22.17 -10.65
C ARG A 515 -7.77 21.52 -11.59
N ARG A 516 -6.96 20.59 -11.09
CA ARG A 516 -6.00 19.84 -11.91
C ARG A 516 -6.70 18.95 -12.93
N THR A 517 -7.79 18.29 -12.55
CA THR A 517 -8.62 17.48 -13.45
C THR A 517 -9.15 18.29 -14.62
N ILE A 518 -9.74 19.44 -14.35
CA ILE A 518 -10.25 20.36 -15.36
C ILE A 518 -9.14 20.80 -16.32
N ARG A 519 -7.98 21.16 -15.77
CA ARG A 519 -6.85 21.61 -16.57
C ARG A 519 -6.29 20.50 -17.46
N ASP A 520 -6.10 19.29 -16.93
CA ASP A 520 -5.67 18.11 -17.71
C ASP A 520 -6.65 17.83 -18.85
N LEU A 521 -7.95 17.94 -18.58
CA LEU A 521 -9.00 17.78 -19.57
C LEU A 521 -8.97 18.82 -20.68
N ILE A 522 -8.79 20.11 -20.34
CA ILE A 522 -8.63 21.19 -21.31
C ILE A 522 -7.45 20.90 -22.24
N ILE A 523 -6.31 20.54 -21.66
CA ILE A 523 -5.08 20.25 -22.42
C ILE A 523 -5.28 19.05 -23.34
N ARG A 524 -5.89 17.97 -22.85
CA ARG A 524 -6.18 16.75 -23.64
C ARG A 524 -7.19 17.01 -24.77
N ALA A 525 -8.12 17.95 -24.59
CA ALA A 525 -9.06 18.33 -25.64
C ALA A 525 -8.42 19.22 -26.73
N GLN A 526 -7.38 19.97 -26.39
CA GLN A 526 -6.67 20.87 -27.32
C GLN A 526 -5.49 20.22 -28.05
N SER A 527 -5.06 19.03 -27.62
CA SER A 527 -3.90 18.35 -28.20
C SER A 527 -4.18 16.89 -28.49
N HIS A 528 -4.11 16.50 -29.76
CA HIS A 528 -3.65 15.16 -30.09
C HIS A 528 -2.19 15.08 -29.58
N TYR A 529 -1.74 13.99 -28.94
CA TYR A 529 -0.35 13.68 -28.51
C TYR A 529 -0.02 13.67 -26.98
N THR A 530 1.17 13.12 -26.68
CA THR A 530 1.64 12.43 -25.45
C THR A 530 2.02 13.35 -24.27
N ALA A 531 2.29 12.78 -23.08
CA ALA A 531 2.67 13.51 -21.84
C ALA A 531 3.78 14.57 -22.01
N ALA A 532 4.82 14.27 -22.79
CA ALA A 532 5.93 15.20 -23.00
C ALA A 532 5.49 16.45 -23.78
N THR A 533 4.61 16.29 -24.77
CA THR A 533 4.02 17.41 -25.53
C THR A 533 3.06 18.24 -24.66
N ARG A 534 2.40 17.59 -23.68
CA ARG A 534 1.55 18.27 -22.68
C ARG A 534 2.32 19.20 -21.75
N LYS A 535 3.58 18.90 -21.38
CA LYS A 535 4.41 19.78 -20.51
C LYS A 535 4.65 21.16 -21.14
N THR A 536 4.94 21.21 -22.44
CA THR A 536 5.14 22.46 -23.19
C THR A 536 3.83 23.25 -23.35
N ALA A 537 2.71 22.57 -23.58
CA ALA A 537 1.38 23.19 -23.62
C ALA A 537 0.92 23.69 -22.23
N CYS A 538 1.28 22.96 -21.16
CA CYS A 538 1.02 23.34 -19.77
C CYS A 538 1.61 24.72 -19.46
N HIS A 539 2.87 24.99 -19.84
CA HIS A 539 3.49 26.31 -19.64
C HIS A 539 2.73 27.45 -20.34
N ALA A 540 2.16 27.21 -21.53
CA ALA A 540 1.37 28.21 -22.25
C ALA A 540 0.01 28.51 -21.58
N VAL A 541 -0.63 27.49 -20.98
CA VAL A 541 -1.89 27.65 -20.23
C VAL A 541 -1.65 28.25 -18.83
N VAL A 542 -0.54 27.93 -18.15
CA VAL A 542 -0.18 28.49 -16.82
C VAL A 542 -0.01 29.99 -16.84
N LEU A 543 0.63 30.52 -17.90
CA LEU A 543 0.91 31.95 -17.98
C LEU A 543 -0.37 32.80 -18.15
N ASN A 544 -1.50 32.19 -18.50
CA ASN A 544 -2.79 32.84 -18.75
C ASN A 544 -3.89 32.39 -17.75
N ASP A 545 -3.57 32.20 -16.46
CA ASP A 545 -4.51 31.73 -15.40
C ASP A 545 -5.84 32.54 -15.29
N GLU A 546 -5.94 33.70 -15.94
CA GLU A 546 -7.19 34.48 -16.06
C GLU A 546 -8.20 33.94 -17.10
N ASP A 547 -7.79 33.06 -18.02
CA ASP A 547 -8.53 32.73 -19.25
C ASP A 547 -9.14 31.30 -19.28
N ILE A 548 -9.18 30.58 -18.15
CA ILE A 548 -9.79 29.22 -18.05
C ILE A 548 -11.23 29.21 -18.62
N GLU A 549 -12.00 30.27 -18.34
CA GLU A 549 -13.39 30.43 -18.76
C GLU A 549 -13.53 30.58 -20.29
N LYS A 550 -12.54 31.18 -20.95
CA LYS A 550 -12.45 31.34 -22.41
C LYS A 550 -12.00 30.05 -23.09
N HIS A 551 -10.97 29.38 -22.54
CA HIS A 551 -10.50 28.08 -23.05
C HIS A 551 -11.60 27.01 -23.01
N PHE A 552 -12.46 27.02 -21.98
CA PHE A 552 -13.62 26.12 -21.90
C PHE A 552 -14.64 26.33 -23.03
N LYS A 553 -14.90 27.58 -23.42
CA LYS A 553 -15.83 27.91 -24.51
C LYS A 553 -15.31 27.39 -25.85
N ASP A 554 -14.00 27.43 -26.08
CA ASP A 554 -13.38 26.96 -27.33
C ASP A 554 -13.37 25.42 -27.46
N ILE A 555 -13.23 24.69 -26.35
CA ILE A 555 -13.21 23.21 -26.31
C ILE A 555 -14.60 22.58 -26.48
N THR A 556 -15.60 23.19 -25.85
CA THR A 556 -16.99 22.69 -25.86
C THR A 556 -17.64 22.79 -27.23
N ALA A 557 -17.11 23.59 -28.14
CA ALA A 557 -17.51 23.62 -29.54
C ALA A 557 -17.11 22.37 -30.35
N ASN A 558 -16.23 21.48 -29.83
CA ASN A 558 -15.60 20.42 -30.63
C ASN A 558 -15.66 18.98 -30.08
N THR A 559 -16.19 18.70 -28.89
CA THR A 559 -16.23 17.31 -28.35
C THR A 559 -17.49 17.05 -27.50
N GLU A 560 -18.52 16.44 -28.11
CA GLU A 560 -19.91 16.75 -27.74
C GLU A 560 -20.64 15.79 -26.78
N THR A 561 -20.13 14.64 -26.32
CA THR A 561 -21.05 13.67 -25.67
C THR A 561 -20.63 13.03 -24.35
N THR A 562 -19.37 12.68 -24.10
CA THR A 562 -18.98 12.01 -22.83
C THR A 562 -18.48 12.98 -21.76
N PHE A 563 -18.00 14.15 -22.19
CA PHE A 563 -17.40 15.18 -21.33
C PHE A 563 -18.47 16.00 -20.60
N ASP A 564 -19.57 16.28 -21.29
CA ASP A 564 -20.66 17.12 -20.80
C ASP A 564 -21.39 16.47 -19.61
N VAL A 565 -21.58 15.14 -19.63
CA VAL A 565 -22.23 14.40 -18.54
C VAL A 565 -21.39 14.40 -17.25
N LEU A 566 -20.07 14.24 -17.36
CA LEU A 566 -19.16 14.20 -16.21
C LEU A 566 -19.01 15.59 -15.57
N VAL A 567 -18.97 16.63 -16.39
CA VAL A 567 -18.76 18.00 -15.90
C VAL A 567 -20.08 18.55 -15.33
N ARG A 568 -21.25 18.22 -15.91
CA ARG A 568 -22.56 18.44 -15.29
C ARG A 568 -22.73 17.67 -13.98
N PHE A 569 -22.19 16.47 -13.88
CA PHE A 569 -22.17 15.69 -12.63
C PHE A 569 -21.28 16.36 -11.56
N LEU A 570 -20.08 16.85 -11.92
CA LEU A 570 -19.21 17.57 -10.98
C LEU A 570 -19.82 18.90 -10.53
N ALA A 571 -20.48 19.63 -11.44
CA ALA A 571 -21.27 20.81 -11.11
C ALA A 571 -22.47 20.46 -10.21
N ALA A 572 -23.20 19.38 -10.49
CA ALA A 572 -24.32 18.90 -9.67
C ALA A 572 -23.87 18.49 -8.26
N VAL A 573 -22.74 17.80 -8.13
CA VAL A 573 -22.15 17.39 -6.84
C VAL A 573 -21.69 18.60 -6.03
N GLN A 574 -21.13 19.63 -6.66
CA GLN A 574 -20.82 20.90 -5.98
C GLN A 574 -22.08 21.70 -5.60
N PHE A 575 -23.12 21.67 -6.43
CA PHE A 575 -24.41 22.31 -6.14
C PHE A 575 -25.17 21.60 -5.01
N LEU A 576 -25.10 20.27 -4.92
CA LEU A 576 -25.78 19.45 -3.92
C LEU A 576 -25.06 19.44 -2.55
N ASN A 577 -23.73 19.55 -2.53
CA ASN A 577 -22.94 19.61 -1.28
C ASN A 577 -22.85 21.01 -0.65
N GLY A 578 -23.51 22.00 -1.24
CA GLY A 578 -23.77 23.31 -0.65
C GLY A 578 -22.60 24.30 -0.70
N PHE A 579 -22.96 25.59 -0.81
CA PHE A 579 -22.09 26.77 -0.75
C PHE A 579 -21.18 26.85 0.50
N GLU A 580 -21.49 26.08 1.55
CA GLU A 580 -20.68 25.95 2.77
C GLU A 580 -19.25 25.49 2.47
N THR A 581 -19.05 24.57 1.52
CA THR A 581 -17.73 24.01 1.13
C THR A 581 -16.83 25.00 0.37
N MET A 582 -17.37 26.12 -0.11
CA MET A 582 -16.65 27.14 -0.89
C MET A 582 -16.48 28.47 -0.14
N ARG A 583 -16.82 28.54 1.16
CA ARG A 583 -16.75 29.79 1.94
C ARG A 583 -15.37 30.44 2.01
N TRP A 584 -14.31 29.63 1.86
CA TRP A 584 -12.91 30.02 1.90
C TRP A 584 -12.39 30.67 0.60
N LEU A 585 -13.10 30.53 -0.53
CA LEU A 585 -12.79 31.25 -1.75
C LEU A 585 -13.16 32.74 -1.60
N SER A 586 -12.37 33.64 -2.18
CA SER A 586 -12.79 35.05 -2.30
C SER A 586 -14.14 35.12 -3.01
N ILE A 587 -14.96 36.13 -2.71
CA ILE A 587 -16.25 36.32 -3.39
C ILE A 587 -16.06 36.32 -4.92
N GLY A 588 -15.00 36.95 -5.42
CA GLY A 588 -14.65 36.92 -6.84
C GLY A 588 -14.39 35.51 -7.38
N ASN A 589 -13.66 34.67 -6.64
CA ASN A 589 -13.38 33.29 -7.08
C ASN A 589 -14.62 32.39 -6.96
N ARG A 590 -15.48 32.59 -5.94
CA ARG A 590 -16.79 31.91 -5.87
C ARG A 590 -17.64 32.24 -7.07
N ILE A 591 -17.73 33.53 -7.43
CA ILE A 591 -18.50 33.99 -8.60
C ILE A 591 -17.94 33.38 -9.88
N LYS A 592 -16.61 33.37 -10.09
CA LYS A 592 -15.98 32.71 -11.24
C LYS A 592 -16.32 31.21 -11.30
N TRP A 593 -16.29 30.51 -10.17
CA TRP A 593 -16.65 29.10 -10.12
C TRP A 593 -18.13 28.82 -10.33
N ILE A 594 -19.01 29.65 -9.79
CA ILE A 594 -20.45 29.59 -10.04
C ILE A 594 -20.73 29.84 -11.52
N LYS A 595 -20.02 30.78 -12.16
CA LYS A 595 -20.11 31.01 -13.60
C LYS A 595 -19.63 29.80 -14.40
N ILE A 596 -18.50 29.19 -14.05
CA ILE A 596 -18.02 27.94 -14.68
C ILE A 596 -19.05 26.81 -14.50
N CYS A 597 -19.58 26.60 -13.29
CA CYS A 597 -20.58 25.56 -13.03
C CYS A 597 -21.91 25.85 -13.73
N ALA A 598 -22.33 27.12 -13.80
CA ALA A 598 -23.54 27.54 -14.50
C ALA A 598 -23.37 27.42 -16.02
N MET A 599 -22.20 27.76 -16.57
CA MET A 599 -21.83 27.55 -17.97
C MET A 599 -21.89 26.06 -18.31
N VAL A 600 -21.27 25.22 -17.49
CA VAL A 600 -21.31 23.75 -17.60
C VAL A 600 -22.73 23.19 -17.51
N TRP A 601 -23.57 23.75 -16.63
CA TRP A 601 -24.97 23.36 -16.48
C TRP A 601 -25.85 23.83 -17.67
N HIS A 602 -25.53 24.97 -18.27
CA HIS A 602 -26.30 25.61 -19.35
C HIS A 602 -25.87 25.22 -20.77
N LEU A 603 -24.89 24.32 -20.95
CA LEU A 603 -24.56 23.71 -22.24
C LEU A 603 -25.72 22.87 -22.85
N GLY A 604 -26.88 22.80 -22.18
CA GLY A 604 -28.14 22.25 -22.70
C GLY A 604 -29.05 23.25 -23.42
N GLY A 605 -28.53 24.38 -23.91
CA GLY A 605 -29.21 25.16 -24.96
C GLY A 605 -29.88 26.50 -24.57
N ARG A 606 -29.26 27.36 -23.74
CA ARG A 606 -29.66 28.78 -23.64
C ARG A 606 -28.46 29.73 -23.49
N GLU A 607 -28.56 30.91 -24.13
CA GLU A 607 -27.53 31.96 -24.17
C GLU A 607 -27.24 32.61 -22.80
N ILE A 608 -25.95 32.86 -22.55
CA ILE A 608 -25.35 33.32 -21.28
C ILE A 608 -25.69 34.78 -20.93
N ASP A 609 -26.08 35.60 -21.90
CA ASP A 609 -26.11 37.07 -21.78
C ASP A 609 -27.23 37.63 -20.89
N LYS A 610 -28.03 36.76 -20.26
CA LYS A 610 -29.13 37.13 -19.34
C LYS A 610 -28.84 36.88 -17.87
N PHE A 611 -27.63 36.42 -17.51
CA PHE A 611 -27.28 36.13 -16.12
C PHE A 611 -26.62 37.35 -15.45
N GLU A 612 -27.42 38.27 -14.91
CA GLU A 612 -26.91 39.38 -14.09
C GLU A 612 -26.82 38.97 -12.61
N PHE A 613 -25.63 39.11 -12.03
CA PHE A 613 -25.43 38.98 -10.59
C PHE A 613 -25.55 40.37 -9.98
N ASP A 614 -26.60 40.60 -9.19
CA ASP A 614 -26.77 41.84 -8.43
C ASP A 614 -25.65 41.94 -7.37
N SER A 615 -24.64 42.74 -7.67
CA SER A 615 -23.45 42.94 -6.84
C SER A 615 -23.71 43.78 -5.59
N ASP A 616 -24.84 44.47 -5.53
CA ASP A 616 -25.17 45.38 -4.42
C ASP A 616 -25.86 44.67 -3.26
N ASN A 617 -26.38 43.46 -3.49
CA ASN A 617 -27.04 42.69 -2.45
C ASN A 617 -26.12 41.62 -1.84
N LYS A 618 -25.34 42.02 -0.82
CA LYS A 618 -24.40 41.15 -0.05
C LYS A 618 -25.05 39.97 0.69
N THR A 619 -26.35 39.71 0.53
CA THR A 619 -27.09 38.63 1.22
C THR A 619 -27.61 37.49 0.32
N SER A 620 -27.27 37.49 -0.98
CA SER A 620 -27.83 36.52 -1.96
C SER A 620 -27.32 35.07 -1.87
N GLY A 621 -26.46 34.72 -0.90
CA GLY A 621 -26.13 33.31 -0.62
C GLY A 621 -27.30 32.50 -0.02
N LEU A 622 -28.34 33.18 0.49
CA LEU A 622 -29.48 32.55 1.18
C LEU A 622 -30.73 32.37 0.31
N ASP A 623 -30.84 33.03 -0.85
CA ASP A 623 -32.07 32.99 -1.66
C ASP A 623 -32.12 31.79 -2.64
N LEU A 624 -30.97 31.26 -3.05
CA LEU A 624 -30.90 30.09 -3.93
C LEU A 624 -31.29 28.80 -3.20
N ASP A 625 -30.85 28.66 -1.96
CA ASP A 625 -31.14 27.50 -1.09
C ASP A 625 -32.62 27.47 -0.63
N ARG A 626 -33.30 28.63 -0.64
CA ARG A 626 -34.74 28.75 -0.46
C ARG A 626 -35.50 28.33 -1.73
N ARG A 627 -35.08 28.86 -2.89
CA ARG A 627 -35.70 28.54 -4.20
C ARG A 627 -35.55 27.07 -4.61
N LEU A 628 -34.47 26.41 -4.22
CA LEU A 628 -34.26 24.97 -4.47
C LEU A 628 -35.16 24.07 -3.61
N ARG A 629 -35.56 24.51 -2.41
CA ARG A 629 -36.53 23.79 -1.56
C ARG A 629 -37.98 23.97 -2.00
N GLU A 630 -38.24 24.94 -2.87
CA GLU A 630 -39.56 25.25 -3.43
C GLU A 630 -39.84 24.50 -4.75
N LEU A 631 -38.85 23.79 -5.32
CA LEU A 631 -39.04 22.94 -6.48
C LEU A 631 -39.78 21.66 -6.09
N ASP A 632 -41.00 21.48 -6.60
CA ASP A 632 -41.78 20.28 -6.33
C ASP A 632 -41.34 19.08 -7.21
N GLU A 633 -41.80 17.88 -6.82
CA GLU A 633 -41.49 16.61 -7.48
C GLU A 633 -41.87 16.60 -8.98
N SER A 634 -42.85 17.43 -9.40
CA SER A 634 -43.27 17.59 -10.80
C SER A 634 -42.28 18.41 -11.64
N GLN A 635 -41.61 19.39 -11.03
CA GLN A 635 -40.57 20.19 -11.68
C GLN A 635 -39.28 19.38 -11.85
N LEU A 636 -38.92 18.58 -10.85
CA LEU A 636 -37.77 17.68 -10.91
C LEU A 636 -37.95 16.58 -11.98
N ASN A 637 -39.15 16.00 -12.07
CA ASN A 637 -39.48 14.98 -13.07
C ASN A 637 -39.52 15.53 -14.51
N ARG A 638 -39.89 16.80 -14.70
CA ARG A 638 -39.80 17.47 -16.03
C ARG A 638 -38.36 17.66 -16.49
N CYS A 639 -37.45 17.97 -15.58
CA CYS A 639 -36.02 18.08 -15.90
C CYS A 639 -35.41 16.72 -16.24
N LEU A 640 -35.87 15.64 -15.59
CA LEU A 640 -35.44 14.28 -15.90
C LEU A 640 -35.99 13.78 -17.25
N ALA A 641 -37.25 14.09 -17.58
CA ALA A 641 -37.86 13.73 -18.86
C ALA A 641 -37.22 14.42 -20.08
N GLN A 642 -36.51 15.54 -19.88
CA GLN A 642 -35.77 16.23 -20.94
C GLN A 642 -34.37 15.64 -21.20
N LEU A 643 -33.88 14.73 -20.34
CA LEU A 643 -32.56 14.10 -20.48
C LEU A 643 -32.59 12.81 -21.32
N ASP A 644 -33.75 12.18 -21.51
CA ASP A 644 -33.93 11.04 -22.43
C ASP A 644 -34.36 11.55 -23.81
N GLY A 645 -33.39 11.80 -24.69
CA GLY A 645 -33.62 12.45 -25.98
C GLY A 645 -34.63 11.75 -26.90
N GLY A 646 -35.73 12.45 -27.19
CA GLY A 646 -36.39 12.46 -28.50
C GLY A 646 -37.45 11.39 -28.80
N ALA A 647 -38.69 11.61 -28.35
CA ALA A 647 -39.88 11.18 -29.09
C ALA A 647 -41.04 12.18 -28.86
N SER A 648 -41.75 12.52 -29.94
CA SER A 648 -42.78 13.56 -30.02
C SER A 648 -43.92 13.37 -29.02
N LEU A 649 -44.24 14.45 -28.31
CA LEU A 649 -45.33 14.55 -27.36
C LEU A 649 -46.67 14.88 -28.05
N GLU A 650 -47.04 14.12 -29.08
CA GLU A 650 -48.37 14.21 -29.68
C GLU A 650 -48.89 12.80 -29.99
N SER A 651 -49.74 12.32 -29.08
CA SER A 651 -50.64 11.16 -29.12
C SER A 651 -50.31 10.09 -28.08
N LEU A 652 -51.02 10.13 -26.94
CA LEU A 652 -51.95 9.08 -26.52
C LEU A 652 -52.63 9.49 -25.19
N PRO A 653 -53.91 9.12 -24.99
CA PRO A 653 -54.75 9.59 -23.90
C PRO A 653 -54.59 8.76 -22.62
N ASP A 654 -55.09 9.33 -21.52
CA ASP A 654 -55.32 8.71 -20.21
C ASP A 654 -55.56 7.20 -20.28
N THR A 655 -54.70 6.41 -19.62
CA THR A 655 -55.08 5.25 -18.80
C THR A 655 -53.86 4.58 -18.15
N SER A 656 -53.92 4.49 -16.82
CA SER A 656 -53.19 3.60 -15.90
C SER A 656 -52.42 2.40 -16.50
N ILE A 657 -51.08 2.36 -16.36
CA ILE A 657 -50.27 1.12 -16.38
C ILE A 657 -49.08 1.22 -15.40
N SER A 658 -48.68 0.05 -14.88
CA SER A 658 -48.02 -0.34 -13.65
C SER A 658 -46.48 -0.20 -13.53
N ASN A 659 -46.01 -0.26 -12.27
CA ASN A 659 -44.63 -0.37 -11.73
C ASN A 659 -43.72 -1.48 -12.30
N GLN A 660 -43.50 -1.55 -13.60
CA GLN A 660 -42.44 -2.40 -14.17
C GLN A 660 -41.77 -1.66 -15.32
N HIS A 661 -40.69 -0.93 -15.02
CA HIS A 661 -39.51 -0.65 -15.86
C HIS A 661 -38.62 0.40 -15.14
N ILE A 662 -38.06 0.00 -14.00
CA ILE A 662 -36.91 0.65 -13.36
C ILE A 662 -35.89 -0.47 -13.14
N SER A 663 -35.13 -0.82 -14.17
CA SER A 663 -34.08 -1.84 -14.08
C SER A 663 -32.91 -1.64 -15.04
N ALA A 664 -32.69 -0.43 -15.57
CA ALA A 664 -31.59 -0.15 -16.52
C ALA A 664 -30.49 0.79 -16.01
N PHE A 665 -30.69 1.48 -14.88
CA PHE A 665 -29.65 2.27 -14.21
C PHE A 665 -29.75 2.02 -12.70
N GLY A 666 -28.90 1.12 -12.20
CA GLY A 666 -28.91 0.62 -10.82
C GLY A 666 -28.50 1.62 -9.75
N PHE A 667 -29.20 2.77 -9.65
CA PHE A 667 -29.06 3.71 -8.56
C PHE A 667 -30.35 3.74 -7.74
N THR A 668 -30.42 2.91 -6.69
CA THR A 668 -31.46 3.04 -5.65
C THR A 668 -31.10 4.21 -4.74
N PHE A 669 -31.70 5.39 -4.98
CA PHE A 669 -31.68 6.49 -4.02
C PHE A 669 -32.45 6.08 -2.76
N TYR A 670 -31.74 5.84 -1.65
CA TYR A 670 -32.37 5.58 -0.37
C TYR A 670 -32.88 6.90 0.23
N LYS A 671 -34.22 7.08 0.25
CA LYS A 671 -34.87 8.20 0.97
C LYS A 671 -34.54 8.10 2.47
N PRO A 672 -33.97 9.14 3.12
CA PRO A 672 -33.82 9.14 4.56
C PRO A 672 -35.21 9.33 5.22
N LYS A 673 -35.84 8.24 5.65
CA LYS A 673 -36.88 8.32 6.68
C LYS A 673 -36.18 8.50 8.02
N ASN A 674 -36.08 9.74 8.49
CA ASN A 674 -36.20 10.12 9.91
C ASN A 674 -36.16 11.64 10.06
N LYS A 675 -37.34 12.28 9.97
CA LYS A 675 -37.63 13.52 10.68
C LYS A 675 -38.30 13.12 11.99
N GLY A 676 -37.67 13.44 13.11
CA GLY A 676 -38.26 13.32 14.44
C GLY A 676 -37.22 12.90 15.46
N PHE A 677 -36.79 13.84 16.30
CA PHE A 677 -36.49 13.72 17.74
C PHE A 677 -35.57 14.88 18.17
N TYR A 678 -36.17 16.06 18.29
CA TYR A 678 -35.74 17.07 19.26
C TYR A 678 -36.98 17.42 20.08
N SER A 679 -37.15 16.77 21.22
CA SER A 679 -38.01 17.25 22.29
C SER A 679 -37.48 16.73 23.62
N SER A 680 -37.00 17.68 24.42
CA SER A 680 -37.05 17.74 25.90
C SER A 680 -36.49 16.60 26.75
N LEU A 681 -35.63 17.03 27.68
CA LEU A 681 -35.42 16.61 29.09
C LEU A 681 -33.93 16.41 29.35
N GLY A 682 -33.27 17.15 30.24
CA GLY A 682 -33.74 17.59 31.55
C GLY A 682 -33.07 16.68 32.59
N PHE A 683 -32.15 17.26 33.36
CA PHE A 683 -31.42 16.66 34.48
C PHE A 683 -32.24 15.64 35.32
N ALA A 684 -31.69 14.43 35.49
CA ALA A 684 -31.45 13.73 36.76
C ALA A 684 -30.77 12.39 36.46
#